data_AF-A0ABD5Y8Q4-F1
#
_entry.id   AF-A0ABD5Y8Q4-F1
#
_cell.length_a   1.000
_cell.length_b   1.000
_cell.length_c   1.000
_cell.angle_alpha   90.00
_cell.angle_beta   90.00
_cell.angle_gamma   90.00
#
_symmetry.space_group_name_H-M   'P 1'
#
loop_
_entity.id
_entity.type
_entity.pdbx_description
1 polymer ?
#
loop_
_entity_poly.entity_id
_entity_poly.type
_entity_poly.pdbx_seq_one_letter_code
_entity_poly.pdbx_strand_id
1 'polypeptide(L)'
;MGTIETSGRGQSGIIGMVILIGLVLTGAMLVLVSGSSAISELQQDRSDVSSQVAMEGADSKLASLTSSEYSARDRFSLGDLERNDARLIRSGFLNVTVNRNATCATNITLSSIRYENDEGQTVAYEAGGVWSAGDNGSTMQTAPDVQYRNGSLDVSVTNLTGEVSSEKNQAFYNATTSKRESTARSQQVITGTCARPDNVTLEVQSDFYLAWGDYLERELGVETDVYASNRTAVAYLNQSDLPRRVDDSRNHVINVSNAPYMDEVEIDGNSIRVTKNVSNDYRTYVEALSKNRLDIGQIRRIQNAQNVTGPPLDVVFVVDESGSMSWDANPSKPGCHQGDPPTASCQSKREAVQEAIQMFVGDLNASKDRVGLIGFYEPDSDNAQYYRTNGRYLTDSFDAFNATVGHTSSSGGTHGNAGLRDANLVHHLKSNQTRRRIVVFLSDGANDNENTWIDGTQYTLDEAAIYRSQQAAEMGTTIHTIGFGDKNYIDQDVLKDINGSTGGRYYFADNASRLDDIFEDIATRISSTRQIARMPTSTSLQTGAGRTYAPQIAGDTDRIAVNTSDGTQYLNINDPTAPTLFSHSFALADNESLSFNASTYNCAEWRGTGITRSHNGSTYQVTRCTNMTTQDETLGADNATMFRDGDNMTSFLEGDSPAWWQEDVEEAIDSRSDVRLNSTSNIVHMKSNQALVVLDYPDGTNSTNRLALLYQIGLAESEAKPEGVINIRVNNVKVSS
;
A
#
# COMPACT_ATOMS: atom_id res chain seq x y z
N MET A 1 116.98 19.57 78.42
CA MET A 1 115.88 19.43 79.40
C MET A 1 114.70 18.84 78.65
N GLY A 2 114.21 17.67 79.05
CA GLY A 2 113.07 16.97 78.42
C GLY A 2 113.38 15.51 78.14
N THR A 3 112.80 14.63 78.94
CA THR A 3 113.09 13.21 79.17
C THR A 3 112.04 12.26 78.57
N ILE A 4 112.42 10.97 78.45
CA ILE A 4 111.62 9.70 78.49
C ILE A 4 111.23 9.01 77.15
N GLU A 5 111.97 7.91 76.91
CA GLU A 5 111.62 6.47 76.68
C GLU A 5 110.62 5.94 75.63
N THR A 6 111.20 5.11 74.75
CA THR A 6 110.87 3.74 74.26
C THR A 6 109.42 3.26 74.07
N SER A 7 109.08 2.73 72.87
CA SER A 7 109.24 1.29 72.51
C SER A 7 108.33 0.88 71.32
N GLY A 8 108.76 -0.14 70.56
CA GLY A 8 107.88 -1.01 69.77
C GLY A 8 107.84 -0.78 68.25
N ARG A 9 108.85 -1.26 67.52
CA ARG A 9 108.76 -1.47 66.06
C ARG A 9 108.99 -2.94 65.73
N GLY A 10 107.97 -3.60 65.14
CA GLY A 10 108.16 -4.84 64.40
C GLY A 10 107.09 -5.91 64.61
N GLN A 11 105.85 -5.69 64.18
CA GLN A 11 104.82 -6.72 63.88
C GLN A 11 103.72 -6.16 62.95
N SER A 12 104.06 -5.25 62.02
CA SER A 12 103.05 -4.50 61.22
C SER A 12 102.76 -5.10 59.83
N GLY A 13 103.55 -6.07 59.36
CA GLY A 13 103.40 -6.63 58.00
C GLY A 13 102.34 -7.73 57.86
N ILE A 14 102.19 -8.60 58.87
CA ILE A 14 101.29 -9.77 58.79
C ILE A 14 99.87 -9.41 59.24
N ILE A 15 99.72 -8.55 60.25
CA ILE A 15 98.39 -8.09 60.70
C ILE A 15 97.72 -7.21 59.64
N GLY A 16 98.47 -6.34 58.95
CA GLY A 16 97.94 -5.53 57.85
C GLY A 16 97.42 -6.37 56.67
N MET A 17 98.11 -7.46 56.33
CA MET A 17 97.70 -8.36 55.24
C MET A 17 96.49 -9.22 55.62
N VAL A 18 96.42 -9.72 56.86
CA VAL A 18 95.25 -10.46 57.35
C VAL A 18 94.02 -9.56 57.44
N ILE A 19 94.16 -8.31 57.88
CA ILE A 19 93.04 -7.35 57.92
C ILE A 19 92.63 -6.94 56.51
N LEU A 20 93.56 -6.74 55.57
CA LEU A 20 93.21 -6.46 54.17
C LEU A 20 92.49 -7.62 53.50
N ILE A 21 92.98 -8.85 53.64
CA ILE A 21 92.32 -10.04 53.10
C ILE A 21 90.96 -10.24 53.78
N GLY A 22 90.88 -10.05 55.10
CA GLY A 22 89.62 -10.09 55.85
C GLY A 22 88.63 -9.05 55.35
N LEU A 23 89.04 -7.79 55.19
CA LEU A 23 88.16 -6.69 54.76
C LEU A 23 87.76 -6.82 53.29
N VAL A 24 88.64 -7.32 52.42
CA VAL A 24 88.32 -7.62 51.02
C VAL A 24 87.34 -8.81 50.93
N LEU A 25 87.54 -9.88 51.71
CA LEU A 25 86.60 -11.01 51.75
C LEU A 25 85.25 -10.63 52.37
N THR A 26 85.26 -9.81 53.43
CA THR A 26 84.03 -9.35 54.08
C THR A 26 83.27 -8.39 53.17
N GLY A 27 83.99 -7.46 52.50
CA GLY A 27 83.41 -6.55 51.51
C GLY A 27 82.86 -7.28 50.29
N ALA A 28 83.57 -8.30 49.79
CA ALA A 28 83.10 -9.14 48.69
C ALA A 28 81.85 -9.96 49.10
N MET A 29 81.81 -10.50 50.32
CA MET A 29 80.61 -11.17 50.86
C MET A 29 79.43 -10.22 51.01
N LEU A 30 79.65 -8.98 51.48
CA LEU A 30 78.60 -7.98 51.64
C LEU A 30 78.01 -7.55 50.29
N VAL A 31 78.87 -7.36 49.28
CA VAL A 31 78.44 -7.06 47.91
C VAL A 31 77.72 -8.25 47.26
N LEU A 32 78.13 -9.49 47.54
CA LEU A 32 77.43 -10.70 47.07
C LEU A 32 76.03 -10.83 47.68
N VAL A 33 75.88 -10.55 48.98
CA VAL A 33 74.60 -10.65 49.69
C VAL A 33 73.64 -9.51 49.32
N SER A 34 74.15 -8.29 49.13
CA SER A 34 73.32 -7.17 48.66
C SER A 34 73.07 -7.18 47.15
N GLY A 35 73.96 -7.81 46.37
CA GLY A 35 73.80 -7.98 44.94
C GLY A 35 72.75 -9.02 44.57
N SER A 36 72.56 -10.07 45.38
CA SER A 36 71.58 -11.14 45.08
C SER A 36 70.13 -10.67 45.14
N SER A 37 69.76 -9.79 46.08
CA SER A 37 68.39 -9.27 46.18
C SER A 37 68.06 -8.25 45.09
N ALA A 38 69.04 -7.43 44.68
CA ALA A 38 68.88 -6.51 43.56
C ALA A 38 68.82 -7.24 42.21
N ILE A 39 69.52 -8.37 42.08
CA ILE A 39 69.47 -9.22 40.87
C ILE A 39 68.14 -9.97 40.78
N SER A 40 67.57 -10.47 41.88
CA SER A 40 66.25 -11.12 41.86
C SER A 40 65.13 -10.15 41.51
N GLU A 41 65.15 -8.93 42.05
CA GLU A 41 64.18 -7.87 41.74
C GLU A 41 64.26 -7.44 40.26
N LEU A 42 65.48 -7.32 39.70
CA LEU A 42 65.68 -7.05 38.27
C LEU A 42 65.36 -8.24 37.34
N GLN A 43 65.45 -9.48 37.83
CA GLN A 43 65.01 -10.66 37.09
C GLN A 43 63.48 -10.75 37.05
N GLN A 44 62.83 -10.36 38.15
CA GLN A 44 61.37 -10.34 38.29
C GLN A 44 60.72 -9.26 37.41
N ASP A 45 61.18 -8.01 37.49
CA ASP A 45 60.72 -6.92 36.63
C ASP A 45 60.83 -7.26 35.14
N ARG A 46 61.85 -8.05 34.77
CA ARG A 46 62.08 -8.50 33.41
C ARG A 46 61.11 -9.61 33.00
N SER A 47 60.73 -10.50 33.91
CA SER A 47 59.76 -11.58 33.66
C SER A 47 58.35 -11.03 33.45
N ASP A 48 57.91 -10.11 34.32
CA ASP A 48 56.57 -9.54 34.26
C ASP A 48 56.37 -8.71 32.97
N VAL A 49 57.35 -7.87 32.61
CA VAL A 49 57.35 -7.14 31.33
C VAL A 49 57.39 -8.09 30.14
N SER A 50 58.15 -9.19 30.21
CA SER A 50 58.23 -10.18 29.12
C SER A 50 56.88 -10.88 28.90
N SER A 51 56.17 -11.22 29.97
CA SER A 51 54.86 -11.88 29.89
C SER A 51 53.76 -10.99 29.31
N GLN A 52 53.76 -9.70 29.65
CA GLN A 52 52.84 -8.72 29.08
C GLN A 52 53.07 -8.58 27.56
N VAL A 53 54.32 -8.37 27.14
CA VAL A 53 54.69 -8.27 25.72
C VAL A 53 54.34 -9.55 24.95
N ALA A 54 54.51 -10.73 25.57
CA ALA A 54 54.12 -12.00 24.94
C ALA A 54 52.60 -12.10 24.71
N MET A 55 51.79 -11.69 25.68
CA MET A 55 50.33 -11.69 25.55
C MET A 55 49.82 -10.63 24.57
N GLU A 56 50.42 -9.44 24.54
CA GLU A 56 50.15 -8.40 23.54
C GLU A 56 50.51 -8.88 22.12
N GLY A 57 51.63 -9.60 21.98
CA GLY A 57 52.01 -10.24 20.73
C GLY A 57 51.01 -11.31 20.29
N ALA A 58 50.49 -12.10 21.23
CA ALA A 58 49.45 -13.09 20.96
C ALA A 58 48.14 -12.42 20.53
N ASP A 59 47.71 -11.36 21.22
CA ASP A 59 46.55 -10.55 20.84
C ASP A 59 46.71 -10.00 19.41
N SER A 60 47.80 -9.29 19.13
CA SER A 60 48.07 -8.72 17.80
C SER A 60 47.98 -9.76 16.68
N LYS A 61 48.49 -10.97 16.91
CA LYS A 61 48.42 -12.08 15.97
C LYS A 61 47.01 -12.65 15.83
N LEU A 62 46.28 -12.81 16.93
CA LEU A 62 44.90 -13.29 16.91
C LEU A 62 43.97 -12.27 16.25
N ALA A 63 44.09 -10.98 16.58
CA ALA A 63 43.35 -9.89 15.95
C ALA A 63 43.61 -9.82 14.44
N SER A 64 44.88 -9.93 14.02
CA SER A 64 45.22 -10.00 12.58
C SER A 64 44.61 -11.24 11.92
N LEU A 65 44.61 -12.40 12.59
CA LEU A 65 44.07 -13.64 12.06
C LEU A 65 42.53 -13.59 11.91
N THR A 66 41.84 -13.05 12.90
CA THR A 66 40.37 -12.99 12.96
C THR A 66 39.78 -11.88 12.08
N SER A 67 40.60 -10.92 11.65
CA SER A 67 40.22 -9.89 10.67
C SER A 67 40.01 -10.41 9.23
N SER A 68 40.47 -11.63 8.94
CA SER A 68 40.35 -12.25 7.61
C SER A 68 38.90 -12.57 7.23
N GLU A 69 38.49 -12.28 5.99
CA GLU A 69 37.18 -12.67 5.47
C GLU A 69 37.03 -14.19 5.26
N TYR A 70 38.16 -14.89 5.10
CA TYR A 70 38.22 -16.32 4.86
C TYR A 70 38.90 -17.06 6.01
N SER A 71 38.63 -18.37 6.13
CA SER A 71 39.30 -19.21 7.11
C SER A 71 40.82 -19.17 6.90
N ALA A 72 41.56 -18.89 7.96
CA ALA A 72 42.99 -18.61 7.91
C ALA A 72 43.75 -19.38 8.98
N ARG A 73 45.05 -19.51 8.79
CA ARG A 73 45.98 -20.07 9.80
C ARG A 73 47.12 -19.11 10.01
N ASP A 74 47.52 -18.93 11.25
CA ASP A 74 48.77 -18.26 11.59
C ASP A 74 49.43 -18.95 12.78
N ARG A 75 50.67 -18.58 13.06
CA ARG A 75 51.44 -19.06 14.20
C ARG A 75 51.79 -17.90 15.12
N PHE A 76 51.75 -18.17 16.41
CA PHE A 76 52.24 -17.25 17.42
C PHE A 76 53.07 -18.03 18.45
N SER A 77 53.98 -17.32 19.10
CA SER A 77 54.84 -17.82 20.18
C SER A 77 54.61 -16.93 21.38
N LEU A 78 54.64 -17.51 22.58
CA LEU A 78 54.60 -16.75 23.83
C LEU A 78 56.02 -16.45 24.35
N GLY A 79 57.06 -16.76 23.56
CA GLY A 79 58.46 -16.47 23.90
C GLY A 79 59.08 -17.45 24.89
N ASP A 80 60.17 -17.03 25.53
CA ASP A 80 60.92 -17.78 26.56
C ASP A 80 60.23 -17.72 27.95
N LEU A 81 58.89 -17.67 27.98
CA LEU A 81 58.18 -17.93 29.23
C LEU A 81 58.57 -19.32 29.74
N GLU A 82 58.69 -19.46 31.07
CA GLU A 82 59.10 -20.72 31.67
C GLU A 82 58.27 -21.91 31.13
N ARG A 83 58.99 -22.99 30.83
CA ARG A 83 58.52 -24.06 29.95
C ARG A 83 57.36 -24.81 30.62
N ASN A 84 56.16 -24.72 30.04
CA ASN A 84 54.88 -25.34 30.43
C ASN A 84 53.93 -24.54 31.34
N ASP A 85 54.16 -23.26 31.61
CA ASP A 85 53.26 -22.50 32.50
C ASP A 85 52.14 -21.73 31.78
N ALA A 86 52.19 -21.67 30.44
CA ALA A 86 51.11 -21.11 29.65
C ALA A 86 49.96 -22.12 29.47
N ARG A 87 48.73 -21.75 29.85
CA ARG A 87 47.54 -22.60 29.74
C ARG A 87 46.35 -21.87 29.13
N LEU A 88 45.53 -22.58 28.36
CA LEU A 88 44.26 -22.08 27.84
C LEU A 88 43.13 -22.46 28.81
N ILE A 89 42.52 -21.45 29.43
CA ILE A 89 41.39 -21.62 30.35
C ILE A 89 40.11 -21.14 29.66
N ARG A 90 39.04 -21.94 29.74
CA ARG A 90 37.71 -21.58 29.25
C ARG A 90 36.75 -21.52 30.44
N SER A 91 36.81 -20.41 31.17
CA SER A 91 36.02 -20.17 32.38
C SER A 91 35.43 -18.78 32.31
N GLY A 92 34.24 -18.59 32.89
CA GLY A 92 33.52 -17.33 32.82
C GLY A 92 32.82 -17.09 31.48
N PHE A 93 32.19 -15.94 31.36
CA PHE A 93 31.38 -15.57 30.22
C PHE A 93 31.21 -14.06 30.10
N LEU A 94 30.85 -13.61 28.90
CA LEU A 94 30.28 -12.30 28.62
C LEU A 94 28.84 -12.50 28.16
N ASN A 95 27.90 -11.84 28.82
CA ASN A 95 26.47 -11.91 28.54
C ASN A 95 25.92 -10.53 28.22
N VAL A 96 25.24 -10.41 27.08
CA VAL A 96 24.50 -9.19 26.70
C VAL A 96 23.03 -9.49 26.79
N THR A 97 22.29 -8.72 27.58
CA THR A 97 20.83 -8.86 27.76
C THR A 97 20.12 -7.57 27.37
N VAL A 98 19.12 -7.66 26.49
CA VAL A 98 18.27 -6.53 26.10
C VAL A 98 16.97 -6.56 26.89
N ASN A 99 16.50 -5.39 27.33
CA ASN A 99 15.24 -5.20 28.05
C ASN A 99 15.09 -6.05 29.32
N ARG A 100 16.22 -6.44 29.94
CA ARG A 100 16.27 -7.43 31.04
C ARG A 100 15.49 -8.71 30.74
N ASN A 101 15.35 -9.05 29.45
CA ASN A 101 14.59 -10.20 29.01
C ASN A 101 15.55 -11.34 28.68
N ALA A 102 15.42 -12.46 29.40
CA ALA A 102 16.25 -13.65 29.20
C ALA A 102 16.14 -14.26 27.79
N THR A 103 15.04 -14.03 27.05
CA THR A 103 14.94 -14.47 25.65
C THR A 103 15.74 -13.59 24.70
N CYS A 104 15.99 -12.33 25.10
CA CYS A 104 16.80 -11.34 24.39
C CYS A 104 18.22 -11.26 25.00
N ALA A 105 18.77 -12.40 25.40
CA ALA A 105 20.10 -12.49 25.99
C ALA A 105 21.01 -13.39 25.17
N THR A 106 22.29 -13.07 25.07
CA THR A 106 23.29 -13.97 24.48
C THR A 106 24.53 -14.07 25.35
N ASN A 107 24.92 -15.30 25.65
CA ASN A 107 26.03 -15.64 26.53
C ASN A 107 27.18 -16.27 25.74
N ILE A 108 28.36 -15.67 25.84
CA ILE A 108 29.58 -16.06 25.13
C ILE A 108 30.61 -16.50 26.16
N THR A 109 31.07 -17.74 26.05
CA THR A 109 32.14 -18.26 26.93
C THR A 109 33.44 -17.49 26.70
N LEU A 110 34.05 -17.02 27.79
CA LEU A 110 35.37 -16.40 27.73
C LEU A 110 36.46 -17.47 27.68
N SER A 111 37.47 -17.20 26.84
CA SER A 111 38.64 -18.05 26.70
C SER A 111 39.87 -17.20 26.95
N SER A 112 40.78 -17.71 27.79
CA SER A 112 41.91 -16.96 28.31
C SER A 112 43.20 -17.74 28.19
N ILE A 113 44.23 -17.16 27.56
CA ILE A 113 45.59 -17.70 27.58
C ILE A 113 46.26 -17.10 28.80
N ARG A 114 46.68 -17.92 29.76
CA ARG A 114 47.20 -17.48 31.06
C ARG A 114 48.61 -17.96 31.29
N TYR A 115 49.44 -17.09 31.86
CA TYR A 115 50.72 -17.40 32.44
C TYR A 115 50.68 -16.99 33.92
N GLU A 116 51.12 -17.87 34.82
CA GLU A 116 51.21 -17.63 36.26
C GLU A 116 52.68 -17.70 36.65
N ASN A 117 53.20 -16.67 37.32
CA ASN A 117 54.58 -16.65 37.78
C ASN A 117 54.72 -17.33 39.17
N ASP A 118 55.97 -17.51 39.62
CA ASP A 118 56.28 -18.19 40.90
C ASP A 118 55.70 -17.48 42.15
N GLU A 119 55.36 -16.20 42.05
CA GLU A 119 54.74 -15.39 43.11
C GLU A 119 53.20 -15.44 43.08
N GLY A 120 52.60 -16.16 42.12
CA GLY A 120 51.15 -16.29 41.96
C GLY A 120 50.50 -15.14 41.18
N GLN A 121 51.28 -14.24 40.57
CA GLN A 121 50.72 -13.24 39.66
C GLN A 121 50.36 -13.89 38.32
N THR A 122 49.17 -13.58 37.81
CA THR A 122 48.67 -14.10 36.54
C THR A 122 48.62 -12.99 35.50
N VAL A 123 49.24 -13.19 34.33
CA VAL A 123 49.07 -12.36 33.14
C VAL A 123 48.31 -13.14 32.09
N ALA A 124 47.30 -12.53 31.49
CA ALA A 124 46.38 -13.23 30.60
C ALA A 124 45.89 -12.41 29.42
N TYR A 125 45.81 -13.05 28.26
CA TYR A 125 44.97 -12.60 27.16
C TYR A 125 43.53 -13.09 27.39
N GLU A 126 42.52 -12.22 27.26
CA GLU A 126 41.09 -12.57 27.30
C GLU A 126 40.26 -11.53 26.53
N ALA A 127 39.41 -11.99 25.60
CA ALA A 127 38.51 -11.15 24.78
C ALA A 127 39.17 -9.96 24.04
N GLY A 128 40.39 -10.14 23.51
CA GLY A 128 41.15 -9.07 22.84
C GLY A 128 41.95 -8.18 23.79
N GLY A 129 41.77 -8.34 25.11
CA GLY A 129 42.46 -7.57 26.13
C GLY A 129 43.60 -8.36 26.77
N VAL A 130 44.53 -7.62 27.37
CA VAL A 130 45.60 -8.19 28.21
C VAL A 130 45.41 -7.70 29.64
N TRP A 131 45.39 -8.63 30.58
CA TRP A 131 45.03 -8.43 31.97
C TRP A 131 46.15 -8.96 32.87
N SER A 132 46.33 -8.33 34.03
CA SER A 132 47.15 -8.85 35.12
C SER A 132 46.34 -8.97 36.40
N ALA A 133 46.56 -10.03 37.16
CA ALA A 133 45.93 -10.24 38.47
C ALA A 133 46.97 -10.72 39.49
N GLY A 134 46.82 -10.29 40.73
CA GLY A 134 47.61 -10.72 41.87
C GLY A 134 46.83 -10.54 43.18
N ASP A 135 47.51 -10.57 44.32
CA ASP A 135 46.88 -10.52 45.65
C ASP A 135 46.02 -9.27 45.90
N ASN A 136 46.37 -8.15 45.24
CA ASN A 136 45.73 -6.85 45.42
C ASN A 136 44.60 -6.54 44.42
N GLY A 137 44.20 -7.49 43.56
CA GLY A 137 43.15 -7.32 42.57
C GLY A 137 43.63 -7.57 41.14
N SER A 138 42.92 -7.00 40.15
CA SER A 138 43.24 -7.15 38.73
C SER A 138 43.33 -5.78 38.05
N THR A 139 44.16 -5.66 37.02
CA THR A 139 44.38 -4.45 36.23
C THR A 139 44.38 -4.77 34.73
N MET A 140 43.91 -3.80 33.93
CA MET A 140 43.90 -3.88 32.47
C MET A 140 45.18 -3.28 31.90
N GLN A 141 45.88 -4.03 31.05
CA GLN A 141 47.06 -3.57 30.30
C GLN A 141 46.67 -3.10 28.90
N THR A 142 45.96 -3.95 28.17
CA THR A 142 45.38 -3.65 26.85
C THR A 142 43.86 -3.82 26.91
N ALA A 143 43.13 -2.91 26.27
CA ALA A 143 41.68 -2.91 26.24
C ALA A 143 41.13 -4.14 25.49
N PRO A 144 40.05 -4.77 25.98
CA PRO A 144 39.34 -5.80 25.24
C PRO A 144 38.59 -5.25 24.02
N ASP A 145 38.16 -6.14 23.13
CA ASP A 145 37.36 -5.79 21.96
C ASP A 145 35.86 -5.59 22.31
N VAL A 146 35.59 -4.82 23.38
CA VAL A 146 34.26 -4.37 23.77
C VAL A 146 34.26 -2.86 23.67
N GLN A 147 33.59 -2.31 22.67
CA GLN A 147 33.60 -0.88 22.38
C GLN A 147 32.21 -0.31 22.43
N TYR A 148 32.11 0.96 22.83
CA TYR A 148 30.86 1.68 22.86
C TYR A 148 31.02 3.09 22.30
N ARG A 149 30.35 3.34 21.17
CA ARG A 149 30.50 4.60 20.43
C ARG A 149 29.16 5.08 19.91
N ASN A 150 28.81 6.32 20.22
CA ASN A 150 27.56 6.96 19.78
C ASN A 150 26.30 6.10 20.07
N GLY A 151 26.27 5.41 21.21
CA GLY A 151 25.19 4.50 21.60
C GLY A 151 25.22 3.12 20.94
N SER A 152 26.18 2.81 20.08
CA SER A 152 26.40 1.46 19.54
C SER A 152 27.31 0.67 20.46
N LEU A 153 26.88 -0.52 20.89
CA LEU A 153 27.67 -1.49 21.61
C LEU A 153 28.22 -2.55 20.63
N ASP A 154 29.53 -2.60 20.51
CA ASP A 154 30.26 -3.54 19.66
C ASP A 154 31.05 -4.51 20.54
N VAL A 155 30.60 -5.76 20.60
CA VAL A 155 31.23 -6.83 21.38
C VAL A 155 31.87 -7.82 20.42
N SER A 156 33.18 -7.99 20.51
CA SER A 156 33.92 -9.04 19.81
C SER A 156 34.64 -9.92 20.81
N VAL A 157 34.42 -11.23 20.70
CA VAL A 157 35.06 -12.23 21.57
C VAL A 157 35.75 -13.27 20.71
N THR A 158 37.05 -13.45 20.95
CA THR A 158 37.83 -14.53 20.35
C THR A 158 37.67 -15.80 21.18
N ASN A 159 36.86 -16.73 20.67
CA ASN A 159 36.58 -18.01 21.30
C ASN A 159 37.68 -19.02 20.97
N LEU A 160 38.62 -19.21 21.90
CA LEU A 160 39.80 -20.07 21.74
C LEU A 160 39.55 -21.49 22.27
N THR A 161 39.75 -22.51 21.45
CA THR A 161 39.68 -23.93 21.84
C THR A 161 41.01 -24.64 21.62
N GLY A 162 41.26 -25.74 22.34
CA GLY A 162 42.46 -26.56 22.19
C GLY A 162 43.47 -26.38 23.32
N GLU A 163 44.75 -26.38 22.99
CA GLU A 163 45.85 -26.27 23.94
C GLU A 163 46.90 -25.27 23.42
N VAL A 164 47.65 -24.70 24.35
CA VAL A 164 48.72 -23.72 24.07
C VAL A 164 50.03 -24.19 24.72
N SER A 165 51.16 -23.79 24.14
CA SER A 165 52.50 -23.95 24.69
C SER A 165 53.25 -22.63 24.64
N SER A 166 54.38 -22.50 25.35
CA SER A 166 55.21 -21.29 25.30
C SER A 166 55.93 -21.14 23.95
N GLU A 167 56.40 -22.24 23.35
CA GLU A 167 57.27 -22.19 22.16
C GLU A 167 56.51 -21.92 20.85
N LYS A 168 55.58 -22.80 20.46
CA LYS A 168 54.91 -22.74 19.14
C LYS A 168 53.44 -23.07 19.29
N ASN A 169 52.60 -22.18 18.76
CA ASN A 169 51.17 -22.38 18.68
C ASN A 169 50.72 -22.16 17.24
N GLN A 170 49.88 -23.07 16.72
CA GLN A 170 49.18 -22.88 15.46
C GLN A 170 47.72 -22.56 15.71
N ALA A 171 47.27 -21.39 15.28
CA ALA A 171 45.88 -20.96 15.36
C ALA A 171 45.19 -21.15 14.00
N PHE A 172 43.98 -21.71 14.02
CA PHE A 172 43.10 -21.82 12.87
C PHE A 172 41.80 -21.06 13.12
N TYR A 173 41.59 -19.99 12.38
CA TYR A 173 40.35 -19.23 12.35
C TYR A 173 39.38 -19.83 11.33
N ASN A 174 38.15 -20.11 11.77
CA ASN A 174 37.10 -20.63 10.91
C ASN A 174 36.06 -19.53 10.61
N ALA A 175 36.19 -18.89 9.45
CA ALA A 175 35.33 -17.76 9.05
C ALA A 175 33.85 -18.18 8.93
N THR A 176 33.58 -19.37 8.40
CA THR A 176 32.21 -19.86 8.19
C THR A 176 31.46 -20.04 9.51
N THR A 177 32.08 -20.69 10.51
CA THR A 177 31.43 -20.88 11.81
C THR A 177 31.34 -19.57 12.59
N SER A 178 32.37 -18.73 12.52
CA SER A 178 32.41 -17.41 13.17
C SER A 178 31.31 -16.49 12.64
N LYS A 179 31.14 -16.39 11.31
CA LYS A 179 30.08 -15.59 10.69
C LYS A 179 28.70 -16.10 11.06
N ARG A 180 28.48 -17.42 11.01
CA ARG A 180 27.18 -18.02 11.37
C ARG A 180 26.81 -17.75 12.83
N GLU A 181 27.77 -17.92 13.74
CA GLU A 181 27.55 -17.69 15.17
C GLU A 181 27.33 -16.20 15.48
N SER A 182 28.16 -15.32 14.91
CA SER A 182 28.03 -13.86 15.07
C SER A 182 26.66 -13.36 14.61
N THR A 183 26.19 -13.82 13.45
CA THR A 183 24.84 -13.48 12.95
C THR A 183 23.75 -14.00 13.89
N ALA A 184 23.83 -15.27 14.31
CA ALA A 184 22.81 -15.86 15.19
C ALA A 184 22.73 -15.12 16.54
N ARG A 185 23.88 -14.80 17.15
CA ARG A 185 23.95 -14.10 18.43
C ARG A 185 23.50 -12.64 18.33
N SER A 186 23.90 -11.93 17.28
CA SER A 186 23.40 -10.58 17.03
C SER A 186 21.89 -10.60 16.85
N GLN A 187 21.36 -11.49 15.99
CA GLN A 187 19.91 -11.60 15.76
C GLN A 187 19.12 -11.93 17.03
N GLN A 188 19.69 -12.73 17.94
CA GLN A 188 19.05 -13.06 19.22
C GLN A 188 18.72 -11.83 20.09
N VAL A 189 19.49 -10.74 19.96
CA VAL A 189 19.33 -9.54 20.79
C VAL A 189 18.74 -8.34 20.04
N ILE A 190 18.59 -8.39 18.71
CA ILE A 190 18.05 -7.28 17.89
C ILE A 190 16.90 -7.66 16.95
N THR A 191 16.22 -8.81 17.14
CA THR A 191 15.07 -9.22 16.30
C THR A 191 13.79 -9.44 17.11
N GLY A 192 12.64 -9.41 16.45
CA GLY A 192 11.34 -9.60 17.09
C GLY A 192 11.10 -8.59 18.20
N THR A 193 10.71 -9.06 19.39
CA THR A 193 10.51 -8.21 20.57
C THR A 193 11.79 -7.60 21.12
N CYS A 194 12.97 -8.05 20.68
CA CYS A 194 14.28 -7.51 21.08
C CYS A 194 14.75 -6.34 20.19
N ALA A 195 14.04 -6.05 19.09
CA ALA A 195 14.41 -5.01 18.14
C ALA A 195 14.24 -3.57 18.68
N ARG A 196 13.68 -3.42 19.89
CA ARG A 196 13.40 -2.14 20.56
C ARG A 196 14.03 -2.14 21.95
N PRO A 197 15.35 -1.93 22.05
CA PRO A 197 16.01 -1.90 23.34
C PRO A 197 15.67 -0.61 24.11
N ASP A 198 14.97 -0.76 25.23
CA ASP A 198 14.82 0.23 26.30
C ASP A 198 16.05 0.26 27.21
N ASN A 199 16.76 -0.87 27.30
CA ASN A 199 18.00 -0.99 28.06
C ASN A 199 18.83 -2.18 27.58
N VAL A 200 20.12 -2.11 27.89
CA VAL A 200 21.09 -3.18 27.63
C VAL A 200 21.91 -3.41 28.89
N THR A 201 21.95 -4.65 29.36
CA THR A 201 22.84 -5.08 30.45
C THR A 201 24.00 -5.87 29.85
N LEU A 202 25.23 -5.48 30.19
CA LEU A 202 26.44 -6.24 29.90
C LEU A 202 26.95 -6.83 31.22
N GLU A 203 27.07 -8.16 31.26
CA GLU A 203 27.56 -8.90 32.41
C GLU A 203 28.79 -9.70 32.01
N VAL A 204 29.89 -9.54 32.76
CA VAL A 204 31.14 -10.26 32.54
C VAL A 204 31.51 -11.03 33.79
N GLN A 205 31.52 -12.36 33.71
CA GLN A 205 32.11 -13.23 34.72
C GLN A 205 33.55 -13.57 34.33
N SER A 206 34.52 -13.15 35.13
CA SER A 206 35.95 -13.40 34.86
C SER A 206 36.76 -13.37 36.15
N ASP A 207 37.92 -14.03 36.18
CA ASP A 207 38.87 -13.86 37.29
C ASP A 207 39.45 -12.43 37.34
N PHE A 208 39.35 -11.70 36.23
CA PHE A 208 39.76 -10.30 36.10
C PHE A 208 38.58 -9.32 36.29
N TYR A 209 37.53 -9.72 37.03
CA TYR A 209 36.27 -8.95 37.11
C TYR A 209 36.44 -7.51 37.63
N LEU A 210 37.42 -7.22 38.50
CA LEU A 210 37.67 -5.85 38.96
C LEU A 210 38.16 -4.96 37.81
N ALA A 211 39.14 -5.45 37.03
CA ALA A 211 39.64 -4.73 35.86
C ALA A 211 38.59 -4.60 34.76
N TRP A 212 37.75 -5.62 34.58
CA TRP A 212 36.57 -5.54 33.70
C TRP A 212 35.59 -4.47 34.17
N GLY A 213 35.34 -4.38 35.49
CA GLY A 213 34.52 -3.33 36.08
C GLY A 213 35.02 -1.93 35.73
N ASP A 214 36.29 -1.66 36.03
CA ASP A 214 36.95 -0.39 35.72
C ASP A 214 36.93 -0.07 34.21
N TYR A 215 37.13 -1.07 33.36
CA TYR A 215 37.09 -0.91 31.91
C TYR A 215 35.69 -0.53 31.42
N LEU A 216 34.67 -1.27 31.84
CA LEU A 216 33.28 -1.06 31.41
C LEU A 216 32.77 0.30 31.88
N GLU A 217 33.06 0.71 33.11
CA GLU A 217 32.68 2.03 33.61
C GLU A 217 33.27 3.15 32.75
N ARG A 218 34.54 3.02 32.36
CA ARG A 218 35.22 4.00 31.51
C ARG A 218 34.73 3.99 30.05
N GLU A 219 34.53 2.81 29.45
CA GLU A 219 34.14 2.69 28.04
C GLU A 219 32.66 3.06 27.83
N LEU A 220 31.79 2.69 28.76
CA LEU A 220 30.35 2.93 28.67
C LEU A 220 29.94 4.29 29.27
N GLY A 221 30.77 4.85 30.17
CA GLY A 221 30.45 6.09 30.87
C GLY A 221 29.32 5.95 31.90
N VAL A 222 29.05 4.73 32.36
CA VAL A 222 28.01 4.40 33.35
C VAL A 222 28.61 3.65 34.53
N GLU A 223 28.04 3.84 35.73
CA GLU A 223 28.46 3.10 36.92
C GLU A 223 28.33 1.59 36.70
N THR A 224 29.36 0.84 37.11
CA THR A 224 29.43 -0.61 36.93
C THR A 224 29.49 -1.31 38.29
N ASP A 225 28.60 -2.27 38.50
CA ASP A 225 28.55 -3.05 39.73
C ASP A 225 29.54 -4.23 39.66
N VAL A 226 30.35 -4.44 40.70
CA VAL A 226 31.23 -5.60 40.82
C VAL A 226 30.83 -6.50 41.99
N TYR A 227 30.75 -7.80 41.74
CA TYR A 227 30.30 -8.80 42.70
C TYR A 227 31.40 -9.84 42.96
N ALA A 228 32.04 -9.75 44.12
CA ALA A 228 33.13 -10.66 44.49
C ALA A 228 32.68 -12.12 44.71
N SER A 229 31.43 -12.34 45.11
CA SER A 229 30.89 -13.68 45.44
C SER A 229 30.85 -14.64 44.24
N ASN A 230 30.65 -14.10 43.04
CA ASN A 230 30.57 -14.82 41.79
C ASN A 230 31.55 -14.28 40.72
N ARG A 231 32.42 -13.33 41.10
CA ARG A 231 33.44 -12.71 40.23
C ARG A 231 32.84 -12.11 38.96
N THR A 232 31.83 -11.25 39.12
CA THR A 232 31.15 -10.60 37.99
C THR A 232 31.28 -9.09 38.01
N ALA A 233 31.33 -8.48 36.83
CA ALA A 233 31.14 -7.05 36.59
C ALA A 233 29.87 -6.86 35.75
N VAL A 234 29.02 -5.90 36.12
CA VAL A 234 27.72 -5.67 35.48
C VAL A 234 27.56 -4.19 35.17
N ALA A 235 27.45 -3.85 33.89
CA ALA A 235 27.16 -2.50 33.44
C ALA A 235 25.76 -2.42 32.84
N TYR A 236 25.04 -1.34 33.14
CA TYR A 236 23.66 -1.14 32.72
C TYR A 236 23.52 0.15 31.90
N LEU A 237 23.20 -0.01 30.61
CA LEU A 237 22.84 1.08 29.71
C LEU A 237 21.32 1.26 29.72
N ASN A 238 20.86 2.44 30.06
CA ASN A 238 19.45 2.80 30.00
C ASN A 238 19.10 3.40 28.63
N GLN A 239 17.82 3.73 28.40
CA GLN A 239 17.35 4.25 27.12
C GLN A 239 18.06 5.55 26.67
N SER A 240 18.48 6.39 27.62
CA SER A 240 19.18 7.65 27.31
C SER A 240 20.63 7.44 26.83
N ASP A 241 21.21 6.29 27.15
CA ASP A 241 22.51 5.85 26.63
C ASP A 241 22.36 5.24 25.22
N LEU A 242 21.16 4.82 24.83
CA LEU A 242 20.94 4.22 23.51
C LEU A 242 20.67 5.30 22.43
N PRO A 243 20.97 5.01 21.15
CA PRO A 243 20.73 5.96 20.07
C PRO A 243 19.24 6.29 19.95
N ARG A 244 18.90 7.57 19.70
CA ARG A 244 17.50 8.01 19.55
C ARG A 244 16.70 7.17 18.57
N ARG A 245 17.31 6.57 17.54
CA ARG A 245 16.61 5.73 16.55
C ARG A 245 15.93 4.47 17.13
N VAL A 246 16.40 3.94 18.26
CA VAL A 246 15.78 2.78 18.94
C VAL A 246 14.87 3.17 20.10
N ASP A 247 14.84 4.46 20.44
CA ASP A 247 13.97 4.99 21.46
C ASP A 247 12.60 5.33 20.87
N ASP A 248 11.64 4.42 21.01
CA ASP A 248 10.29 4.60 20.48
C ASP A 248 9.53 5.75 21.16
N SER A 249 9.94 6.24 22.33
CA SER A 249 9.33 7.43 22.95
C SER A 249 9.82 8.74 22.32
N ARG A 250 10.99 8.73 21.65
CA ARG A 250 11.62 9.95 21.08
C ARG A 250 11.81 9.92 19.57
N ASN A 251 11.77 8.76 18.91
CA ASN A 251 11.96 8.62 17.47
C ASN A 251 10.68 8.94 16.68
N HIS A 252 10.73 8.75 15.36
CA HIS A 252 9.58 8.98 14.47
C HIS A 252 8.66 7.76 14.28
N VAL A 253 8.82 6.68 15.06
CA VAL A 253 7.96 5.48 14.96
C VAL A 253 6.56 5.81 15.45
N ILE A 254 5.51 5.48 14.72
CA ILE A 254 4.14 5.73 15.14
C ILE A 254 3.37 4.43 15.19
N ASN A 255 2.53 4.31 16.21
CA ASN A 255 1.49 3.31 16.27
C ASN A 255 0.16 3.97 16.58
N VAL A 256 -0.71 4.06 15.57
CA VAL A 256 -2.03 4.72 15.69
C VAL A 256 -3.04 3.91 16.50
N SER A 257 -2.68 2.69 16.91
CA SER A 257 -3.49 1.81 17.77
C SER A 257 -3.14 1.95 19.26
N ASN A 258 -2.70 3.15 19.69
CA ASN A 258 -2.43 3.50 21.10
C ASN A 258 -1.33 2.64 21.78
N ALA A 259 -0.15 2.52 21.15
CA ALA A 259 0.97 1.82 21.79
C ALA A 259 1.46 2.53 23.07
N PRO A 260 2.04 1.81 24.05
CA PRO A 260 2.44 2.37 25.35
C PRO A 260 3.47 3.50 25.31
N TYR A 261 4.26 3.60 24.23
CA TYR A 261 5.26 4.66 24.04
C TYR A 261 4.68 5.92 23.38
N MET A 262 3.42 5.89 22.95
CA MET A 262 2.68 7.06 22.50
C MET A 262 2.09 7.77 23.73
N ASP A 263 2.15 9.09 23.76
CA ASP A 263 1.52 9.90 24.82
C ASP A 263 0.00 9.93 24.60
N GLU A 264 -0.43 10.15 23.35
CA GLU A 264 -1.84 10.12 22.98
C GLU A 264 -2.00 9.84 21.48
N VAL A 265 -3.02 9.05 21.12
CA VAL A 265 -3.56 8.98 19.75
C VAL A 265 -5.06 9.20 19.78
N GLU A 266 -5.47 10.34 19.23
CA GLU A 266 -6.87 10.72 19.10
C GLU A 266 -7.30 10.56 17.65
N ILE A 267 -8.42 9.84 17.45
CA ILE A 267 -9.10 9.74 16.17
C ILE A 267 -10.55 10.14 16.42
N ASP A 268 -11.01 11.16 15.71
CA ASP A 268 -12.38 11.68 15.81
C ASP A 268 -12.89 11.99 14.39
N GLY A 269 -13.85 11.18 13.91
CA GLY A 269 -14.38 11.25 12.54
C GLY A 269 -13.28 11.24 11.48
N ASN A 270 -13.07 12.39 10.83
CA ASN A 270 -12.09 12.62 9.77
C ASN A 270 -10.73 13.16 10.27
N SER A 271 -10.53 13.24 11.59
CA SER A 271 -9.37 13.87 12.21
C SER A 271 -8.51 12.85 12.95
N ILE A 272 -7.19 13.00 12.82
CA ILE A 272 -6.20 12.23 13.57
C ILE A 272 -5.19 13.17 14.24
N ARG A 273 -4.87 12.91 15.50
CA ARG A 273 -3.81 13.58 16.24
C ARG A 273 -2.95 12.53 16.92
N VAL A 274 -1.65 12.63 16.75
CA VAL A 274 -0.67 11.77 17.42
C VAL A 274 0.30 12.65 18.19
N THR A 275 0.66 12.23 19.40
CA THR A 275 1.68 12.89 20.19
C THR A 275 2.54 11.89 20.95
N LYS A 276 3.83 12.24 21.04
CA LYS A 276 4.78 11.66 21.99
C LYS A 276 5.29 12.69 23.00
N ASN A 277 4.85 13.94 22.89
CA ASN A 277 5.29 15.07 23.71
C ASN A 277 6.83 15.32 23.63
N VAL A 278 7.40 15.18 22.43
CA VAL A 278 8.86 15.31 22.17
C VAL A 278 9.19 16.21 20.98
N SER A 279 8.20 16.95 20.45
CA SER A 279 8.38 17.97 19.40
C SER A 279 9.02 17.42 18.11
N ASN A 280 8.61 16.22 17.70
CA ASN A 280 8.97 15.64 16.42
C ASN A 280 8.22 16.32 15.25
N ASP A 281 8.77 16.21 14.05
CA ASP A 281 8.05 16.44 12.80
C ASP A 281 7.89 15.11 12.07
N TYR A 282 6.64 14.65 11.92
CA TYR A 282 6.33 13.40 11.25
C TYR A 282 6.10 13.65 9.77
N ARG A 283 6.77 12.87 8.91
CA ARG A 283 6.42 12.83 7.49
C ARG A 283 5.04 12.20 7.35
N THR A 284 4.12 12.92 6.75
CA THR A 284 2.76 12.45 6.51
C THR A 284 2.52 12.27 5.03
N TYR A 285 1.84 11.18 4.69
CA TYR A 285 1.39 10.86 3.35
C TYR A 285 -0.05 10.37 3.38
N VAL A 286 -0.87 10.87 2.46
CA VAL A 286 -2.25 10.41 2.26
C VAL A 286 -2.46 10.13 0.79
N GLU A 287 -2.94 8.94 0.44
CA GLU A 287 -3.13 8.52 -0.95
C GLU A 287 -4.44 7.76 -1.15
N ALA A 288 -4.98 7.79 -2.37
CA ALA A 288 -6.11 6.97 -2.74
C ALA A 288 -5.73 5.49 -2.88
N LEU A 289 -6.58 4.61 -2.36
CA LEU A 289 -6.44 3.16 -2.50
C LEU A 289 -7.04 2.61 -3.80
N SER A 290 -7.64 3.44 -4.65
CA SER A 290 -8.18 2.97 -5.92
C SER A 290 -7.10 2.37 -6.82
N LYS A 291 -7.44 1.33 -7.60
CA LYS A 291 -6.44 0.60 -8.41
C LYS A 291 -5.84 1.40 -9.56
N ASN A 292 -6.65 2.24 -10.21
CA ASN A 292 -6.21 2.98 -11.41
C ASN A 292 -6.74 4.41 -11.48
N ARG A 293 -7.98 4.64 -11.03
CA ARG A 293 -8.68 5.92 -11.14
C ARG A 293 -9.80 5.94 -10.12
N LEU A 294 -10.23 7.14 -9.76
CA LEU A 294 -11.45 7.29 -8.99
C LEU A 294 -12.66 7.09 -9.90
N ASP A 295 -13.67 6.43 -9.36
CA ASP A 295 -14.89 6.13 -10.07
C ASP A 295 -16.14 6.71 -9.36
N ILE A 296 -16.05 7.88 -8.74
CA ILE A 296 -17.17 8.47 -7.98
C ILE A 296 -18.14 9.20 -8.92
N GLY A 297 -19.46 9.11 -8.72
CA GLY A 297 -20.41 9.70 -9.68
C GLY A 297 -21.81 9.09 -9.72
N GLN A 298 -22.50 9.31 -10.83
CA GLN A 298 -23.86 8.79 -11.05
C GLN A 298 -24.18 8.68 -12.55
N ILE A 299 -25.16 7.83 -12.88
CA ILE A 299 -25.73 7.79 -14.23
C ILE A 299 -26.81 8.87 -14.34
N ARG A 300 -26.66 9.80 -15.28
CA ARG A 300 -27.65 10.86 -15.52
C ARG A 300 -27.63 11.36 -16.96
N ARG A 301 -28.65 12.11 -17.35
CA ARG A 301 -28.69 12.80 -18.65
C ARG A 301 -27.98 14.15 -18.55
N ILE A 302 -26.94 14.37 -19.37
CA ILE A 302 -26.26 15.66 -19.50
C ILE A 302 -26.51 16.20 -20.92
N GLN A 303 -27.49 17.09 -21.04
CA GLN A 303 -27.96 17.61 -22.34
C GLN A 303 -26.86 18.30 -23.16
N ASN A 304 -25.94 19.02 -22.49
CA ASN A 304 -24.93 19.86 -23.15
C ASN A 304 -23.49 19.29 -23.05
N ALA A 305 -23.33 18.00 -22.80
CA ALA A 305 -22.00 17.40 -22.75
C ALA A 305 -21.34 17.40 -24.14
N GLN A 306 -20.19 18.08 -24.27
CA GLN A 306 -19.42 18.11 -25.51
C GLN A 306 -18.64 16.81 -25.71
N ASN A 307 -18.33 16.45 -26.97
CA ASN A 307 -17.50 15.29 -27.32
C ASN A 307 -18.00 13.94 -26.74
N VAL A 308 -19.31 13.79 -26.51
CA VAL A 308 -19.92 12.49 -26.19
C VAL A 308 -19.98 11.67 -27.47
N THR A 309 -18.93 10.88 -27.70
CA THR A 309 -18.70 10.12 -28.92
C THR A 309 -19.54 8.85 -28.95
N GLY A 310 -20.45 8.77 -29.91
CA GLY A 310 -21.14 7.56 -30.37
C GLY A 310 -21.64 7.84 -31.78
N PRO A 311 -21.82 6.86 -32.66
CA PRO A 311 -22.36 7.13 -33.99
C PRO A 311 -23.73 7.83 -33.84
N PRO A 312 -23.99 8.94 -34.55
CA PRO A 312 -25.31 9.53 -34.62
C PRO A 312 -26.38 8.48 -34.97
N LEU A 313 -27.55 8.58 -34.37
CA LEU A 313 -28.63 7.65 -34.65
C LEU A 313 -29.45 8.13 -35.84
N ASP A 314 -29.88 7.17 -36.66
CA ASP A 314 -31.04 7.34 -37.54
C ASP A 314 -32.07 6.29 -37.10
N VAL A 315 -33.17 6.74 -36.51
CA VAL A 315 -34.26 5.89 -36.02
C VAL A 315 -35.45 6.01 -36.97
N VAL A 316 -35.96 4.88 -37.47
CA VAL A 316 -37.20 4.85 -38.26
C VAL A 316 -38.26 4.09 -37.47
N PHE A 317 -39.35 4.78 -37.13
CA PHE A 317 -40.53 4.14 -36.57
C PHE A 317 -41.34 3.54 -37.71
N VAL A 318 -41.63 2.25 -37.61
CA VAL A 318 -42.46 1.51 -38.56
C VAL A 318 -43.69 1.06 -37.79
N VAL A 319 -44.81 1.72 -38.07
CA VAL A 319 -46.00 1.67 -37.24
C VAL A 319 -47.13 1.03 -38.01
N ASP A 320 -47.77 0.04 -37.41
CA ASP A 320 -49.01 -0.52 -37.88
C ASP A 320 -50.12 0.54 -37.87
N GLU A 321 -50.81 0.68 -39.00
CA GLU A 321 -51.96 1.56 -39.16
C GLU A 321 -53.19 0.75 -39.57
N SER A 322 -53.23 -0.56 -39.31
CA SER A 322 -54.38 -1.41 -39.53
C SER A 322 -55.62 -0.93 -38.76
N GLY A 323 -56.79 -1.43 -39.14
CA GLY A 323 -58.06 -1.08 -38.50
C GLY A 323 -58.10 -1.40 -37.00
N SER A 324 -57.40 -2.43 -36.54
CA SER A 324 -57.30 -2.82 -35.13
C SER A 324 -56.60 -1.78 -34.27
N MET A 325 -55.78 -0.91 -34.87
CA MET A 325 -55.14 0.21 -34.17
C MET A 325 -56.15 1.27 -33.70
N SER A 326 -57.38 1.24 -34.21
CA SER A 326 -58.49 2.09 -33.72
C SER A 326 -59.10 1.59 -32.40
N TRP A 327 -58.79 0.35 -32.00
CA TRP A 327 -59.35 -0.27 -30.79
C TRP A 327 -58.69 0.25 -29.52
N ASP A 328 -59.32 -0.07 -28.40
CA ASP A 328 -58.85 0.32 -27.07
C ASP A 328 -57.43 -0.20 -26.74
N ALA A 329 -56.58 0.70 -26.26
CA ALA A 329 -55.22 0.42 -25.82
C ALA A 329 -55.13 -0.19 -24.41
N ASN A 330 -56.21 -0.14 -23.63
CA ASN A 330 -56.22 -0.48 -22.21
C ASN A 330 -57.43 -1.38 -21.88
N PRO A 331 -57.55 -2.58 -22.48
CA PRO A 331 -58.75 -3.41 -22.38
C PRO A 331 -59.05 -3.93 -20.96
N SER A 332 -58.10 -3.82 -20.03
CA SER A 332 -58.27 -4.19 -18.63
C SER A 332 -58.77 -3.02 -17.75
N LYS A 333 -58.83 -1.80 -18.27
CA LYS A 333 -59.34 -0.62 -17.55
C LYS A 333 -60.87 -0.66 -17.49
N PRO A 334 -61.51 -0.38 -16.34
CA PRO A 334 -62.97 -0.37 -16.24
C PRO A 334 -63.62 0.59 -17.24
N GLY A 335 -64.56 0.09 -18.05
CA GLY A 335 -65.24 0.87 -19.10
C GLY A 335 -64.52 0.92 -20.45
N CYS A 336 -63.38 0.23 -20.56
CA CYS A 336 -62.59 0.06 -21.78
C CYS A 336 -62.63 -1.42 -22.18
N HIS A 337 -62.80 -1.71 -23.48
CA HIS A 337 -63.05 -3.07 -23.96
C HIS A 337 -62.20 -3.39 -25.18
N GLN A 338 -61.74 -4.63 -25.23
CA GLN A 338 -60.97 -5.13 -26.36
C GLN A 338 -61.85 -5.29 -27.60
N GLY A 339 -61.33 -4.90 -28.77
CA GLY A 339 -62.04 -5.04 -30.04
C GLY A 339 -63.03 -3.91 -30.34
N ASP A 340 -63.25 -3.01 -29.37
CA ASP A 340 -64.14 -1.86 -29.50
C ASP A 340 -63.34 -0.56 -29.68
N PRO A 341 -63.86 0.41 -30.44
CA PRO A 341 -63.37 1.78 -30.42
C PRO A 341 -63.43 2.36 -28.99
N PRO A 342 -62.45 3.18 -28.57
CA PRO A 342 -62.40 3.71 -27.22
C PRO A 342 -63.61 4.62 -26.93
N THR A 343 -64.11 4.55 -25.69
CA THR A 343 -65.05 5.57 -25.17
C THR A 343 -64.29 6.85 -24.81
N ALA A 344 -64.99 7.94 -24.48
CA ALA A 344 -64.36 9.23 -24.12
C ALA A 344 -63.38 9.15 -22.92
N SER A 345 -63.44 8.09 -22.10
CA SER A 345 -62.54 7.83 -20.97
C SER A 345 -61.39 6.85 -21.28
N CYS A 346 -61.34 6.34 -22.51
CA CYS A 346 -60.37 5.38 -22.98
C CYS A 346 -59.54 5.96 -24.13
N GLN A 347 -58.46 5.26 -24.48
CA GLN A 347 -57.46 5.71 -25.45
C GLN A 347 -57.34 4.63 -26.52
N SER A 348 -57.26 5.02 -27.80
CA SER A 348 -57.00 4.06 -28.88
C SER A 348 -55.54 3.61 -28.89
N LYS A 349 -55.26 2.41 -29.43
CA LYS A 349 -53.89 1.93 -29.62
C LYS A 349 -53.07 2.92 -30.46
N ARG A 350 -53.66 3.49 -31.50
CA ARG A 350 -53.02 4.53 -32.33
C ARG A 350 -52.59 5.74 -31.50
N GLU A 351 -53.46 6.28 -30.66
CA GLU A 351 -53.13 7.43 -29.79
C GLU A 351 -52.01 7.08 -28.81
N ALA A 352 -52.05 5.89 -28.20
CA ALA A 352 -50.99 5.42 -27.30
C ALA A 352 -49.63 5.32 -28.02
N VAL A 353 -49.60 4.80 -29.26
CA VAL A 353 -48.37 4.75 -30.06
C VAL A 353 -47.85 6.14 -30.42
N GLN A 354 -48.75 7.07 -30.78
CA GLN A 354 -48.37 8.45 -31.08
C GLN A 354 -47.70 9.12 -29.86
N GLU A 355 -48.27 8.97 -28.67
CA GLU A 355 -47.71 9.50 -27.42
C GLU A 355 -46.36 8.86 -27.09
N ALA A 356 -46.25 7.53 -27.17
CA ALA A 356 -45.01 6.80 -26.89
C ALA A 356 -43.86 7.21 -27.84
N ILE A 357 -44.14 7.39 -29.13
CA ILE A 357 -43.14 7.88 -30.09
C ILE A 357 -42.71 9.32 -29.75
N GLN A 358 -43.65 10.20 -29.43
CA GLN A 358 -43.33 11.60 -29.10
C GLN A 358 -42.45 11.69 -27.85
N MET A 359 -42.71 10.85 -26.84
CA MET A 359 -41.86 10.74 -25.64
C MET A 359 -40.47 10.20 -25.98
N PHE A 360 -40.38 9.11 -26.75
CA PHE A 360 -39.12 8.54 -27.20
C PHE A 360 -38.22 9.56 -27.88
N VAL A 361 -38.78 10.36 -28.79
CA VAL A 361 -38.01 11.37 -29.52
C VAL A 361 -37.47 12.46 -28.58
N GLY A 362 -38.20 12.77 -27.50
CA GLY A 362 -37.72 13.66 -26.43
C GLY A 362 -36.46 13.15 -25.72
N ASP A 363 -36.19 11.84 -25.77
CA ASP A 363 -35.01 11.21 -25.17
C ASP A 363 -33.78 11.12 -26.08
N LEU A 364 -33.95 11.46 -27.37
CA LEU A 364 -32.85 11.54 -28.33
C LEU A 364 -32.14 12.91 -28.27
N ASN A 365 -30.99 13.03 -28.92
CA ASN A 365 -30.25 14.28 -29.01
C ASN A 365 -30.50 14.95 -30.38
N ALA A 366 -31.35 15.98 -30.42
CA ALA A 366 -31.70 16.70 -31.66
C ALA A 366 -30.52 17.34 -32.41
N SER A 367 -29.38 17.60 -31.74
CA SER A 367 -28.17 18.11 -32.42
C SER A 367 -27.41 17.04 -33.23
N LYS A 368 -27.77 15.76 -33.03
CA LYS A 368 -27.00 14.62 -33.51
C LYS A 368 -27.89 13.60 -34.21
N ASP A 369 -29.01 13.21 -33.61
CA ASP A 369 -29.86 12.09 -34.01
C ASP A 369 -30.98 12.53 -34.95
N ARG A 370 -31.44 11.62 -35.79
CA ARG A 370 -32.54 11.86 -36.73
C ARG A 370 -33.60 10.78 -36.62
N VAL A 371 -34.84 11.17 -36.89
CA VAL A 371 -36.02 10.30 -36.80
C VAL A 371 -36.81 10.32 -38.11
N GLY A 372 -37.44 9.20 -38.44
CA GLY A 372 -38.35 9.03 -39.58
C GLY A 372 -39.55 8.17 -39.20
N LEU A 373 -40.63 8.29 -39.96
CA LEU A 373 -41.90 7.60 -39.68
C LEU A 373 -42.47 6.97 -40.96
N ILE A 374 -42.86 5.71 -40.83
CA ILE A 374 -43.49 4.91 -41.86
C ILE A 374 -44.71 4.23 -41.24
N GLY A 375 -45.88 4.41 -41.85
CA GLY A 375 -47.09 3.67 -41.52
C GLY A 375 -47.29 2.52 -42.50
N PHE A 376 -47.78 1.36 -42.06
CA PHE A 376 -48.15 0.27 -42.95
C PHE A 376 -49.60 -0.17 -42.74
N TYR A 377 -50.32 -0.41 -43.82
CA TYR A 377 -51.73 -0.77 -43.85
C TYR A 377 -52.17 -1.21 -45.26
N GLU A 378 -53.36 -1.80 -45.39
CA GLU A 378 -54.02 -2.09 -46.69
C GLU A 378 -55.04 -1.00 -47.06
N PRO A 379 -54.99 -0.37 -48.27
CA PRO A 379 -56.03 -0.67 -49.25
C PRO A 379 -55.64 -0.38 -50.72
N ASP A 380 -54.35 -0.26 -51.11
CA ASP A 380 -53.88 -0.05 -52.51
C ASP A 380 -52.34 -0.22 -52.67
N SER A 381 -51.87 -0.32 -53.94
CA SER A 381 -50.63 -0.96 -54.48
C SER A 381 -49.31 -0.97 -53.69
N ASP A 382 -49.07 -0.05 -52.74
CA ASP A 382 -47.78 0.07 -52.05
C ASP A 382 -47.79 -0.47 -50.61
N ASN A 383 -48.98 -0.62 -49.99
CA ASN A 383 -49.22 -1.19 -48.64
C ASN A 383 -48.41 -0.58 -47.47
N ALA A 384 -47.79 0.58 -47.70
CA ALA A 384 -47.09 1.39 -46.70
C ALA A 384 -47.00 2.85 -47.18
N GLN A 385 -46.83 3.78 -46.25
CA GLN A 385 -46.72 5.21 -46.53
C GLN A 385 -45.61 5.91 -45.74
N TYR A 386 -44.93 6.85 -46.41
CA TYR A 386 -43.90 7.69 -45.81
C TYR A 386 -44.51 8.96 -45.22
N TYR A 387 -44.35 9.13 -43.91
CA TYR A 387 -44.71 10.38 -43.23
C TYR A 387 -43.52 11.34 -43.25
N ARG A 388 -43.43 12.16 -44.30
CA ARG A 388 -42.33 13.11 -44.45
C ARG A 388 -42.52 14.36 -43.60
N THR A 389 -41.65 14.58 -42.62
CA THR A 389 -41.60 15.82 -41.85
C THR A 389 -40.91 16.92 -42.64
N ASN A 390 -41.61 18.02 -42.93
CA ASN A 390 -41.10 19.14 -43.74
C ASN A 390 -40.46 18.67 -45.07
N GLY A 391 -41.05 17.65 -45.69
CA GLY A 391 -40.58 17.06 -46.95
C GLY A 391 -39.37 16.13 -46.82
N ARG A 392 -38.89 15.83 -45.61
CA ARG A 392 -37.74 14.95 -45.34
C ARG A 392 -38.19 13.59 -44.82
N TYR A 393 -37.46 12.53 -45.19
CA TYR A 393 -37.67 11.17 -44.69
C TYR A 393 -37.00 10.91 -43.33
N LEU A 394 -35.92 11.64 -43.02
CA LEU A 394 -35.24 11.67 -41.72
C LEU A 394 -35.06 13.13 -41.32
N THR A 395 -35.40 13.47 -40.08
CA THR A 395 -35.37 14.84 -39.55
C THR A 395 -34.76 14.90 -38.15
N ASP A 396 -34.08 16.00 -37.84
CA ASP A 396 -33.59 16.40 -36.52
C ASP A 396 -34.52 17.42 -35.83
N SER A 397 -35.51 17.96 -36.56
CA SER A 397 -36.55 18.83 -36.01
C SER A 397 -37.63 17.99 -35.33
N PHE A 398 -37.40 17.70 -34.05
CA PHE A 398 -38.27 16.83 -33.24
C PHE A 398 -39.67 17.43 -33.01
N ASP A 399 -39.78 18.75 -32.84
CA ASP A 399 -41.10 19.40 -32.71
C ASP A 399 -41.96 19.22 -33.98
N ALA A 400 -41.36 19.37 -35.17
CA ALA A 400 -42.06 19.15 -36.43
C ALA A 400 -42.36 17.66 -36.67
N PHE A 401 -41.46 16.78 -36.21
CA PHE A 401 -41.68 15.33 -36.26
C PHE A 401 -42.86 14.92 -35.39
N ASN A 402 -42.97 15.43 -34.16
CA ASN A 402 -44.08 15.14 -33.25
C ASN A 402 -45.43 15.54 -33.84
N ALA A 403 -45.50 16.67 -34.56
CA ALA A 403 -46.69 17.04 -35.33
C ALA A 403 -46.98 16.05 -36.47
N THR A 404 -45.95 15.54 -37.13
CA THR A 404 -46.08 14.54 -38.21
C THR A 404 -46.61 13.20 -37.67
N VAL A 405 -46.15 12.77 -36.48
CA VAL A 405 -46.61 11.55 -35.81
C VAL A 405 -48.12 11.57 -35.58
N GLY A 406 -48.70 12.73 -35.26
CA GLY A 406 -50.14 12.90 -35.07
C GLY A 406 -50.99 12.64 -36.33
N HIS A 407 -50.38 12.51 -37.51
CA HIS A 407 -51.07 12.23 -38.76
C HIS A 407 -51.25 10.73 -39.05
N THR A 408 -50.69 9.83 -38.22
CA THR A 408 -50.92 8.39 -38.41
C THR A 408 -52.40 8.03 -38.34
N SER A 409 -52.80 7.04 -39.13
CA SER A 409 -54.20 6.59 -39.25
C SER A 409 -54.39 5.20 -38.64
N SER A 410 -55.61 4.68 -38.73
CA SER A 410 -55.99 3.32 -38.36
C SER A 410 -57.09 2.83 -39.30
N SER A 411 -56.69 2.17 -40.39
CA SER A 411 -57.57 1.67 -41.45
C SER A 411 -56.88 0.55 -42.22
N GLY A 412 -57.59 -0.50 -42.62
CA GLY A 412 -57.04 -1.54 -43.49
C GLY A 412 -56.48 -2.77 -42.76
N GLY A 413 -55.85 -3.64 -43.55
CA GLY A 413 -55.14 -4.84 -43.12
C GLY A 413 -53.69 -4.58 -42.66
N THR A 414 -52.99 -5.65 -42.28
CA THR A 414 -51.67 -5.60 -41.64
C THR A 414 -50.57 -6.06 -42.60
N HIS A 415 -49.85 -5.11 -43.22
CA HIS A 415 -48.79 -5.38 -44.22
C HIS A 415 -47.38 -5.00 -43.73
N GLY A 416 -46.96 -5.56 -42.59
CA GLY A 416 -45.67 -5.25 -41.95
C GLY A 416 -44.44 -5.40 -42.85
N ASN A 417 -44.48 -6.33 -43.82
CA ASN A 417 -43.42 -6.48 -44.83
C ASN A 417 -43.17 -5.20 -45.64
N ALA A 418 -44.22 -4.44 -45.98
CA ALA A 418 -44.13 -3.22 -46.75
C ALA A 418 -43.50 -2.10 -45.91
N GLY A 419 -43.86 -2.02 -44.62
CA GLY A 419 -43.21 -1.12 -43.67
C GLY A 419 -41.70 -1.37 -43.55
N LEU A 420 -41.28 -2.63 -43.44
CA LEU A 420 -39.84 -3.00 -43.39
C LEU A 420 -39.12 -2.74 -44.71
N ARG A 421 -39.76 -3.00 -45.86
CA ARG A 421 -39.24 -2.65 -47.19
C ARG A 421 -38.91 -1.16 -47.28
N ASP A 422 -39.85 -0.32 -46.84
CA ASP A 422 -39.74 1.13 -46.93
C ASP A 422 -38.74 1.68 -45.91
N ALA A 423 -38.65 1.09 -44.71
CA ALA A 423 -37.65 1.45 -43.70
C ALA A 423 -36.23 1.15 -44.19
N ASN A 424 -36.04 -0.02 -44.81
CA ASN A 424 -34.79 -0.38 -45.46
C ASN A 424 -34.43 0.61 -46.56
N LEU A 425 -35.39 1.05 -47.36
CA LEU A 425 -35.17 2.04 -48.40
C LEU A 425 -34.76 3.42 -47.83
N VAL A 426 -35.42 3.88 -46.76
CA VAL A 426 -35.05 5.13 -46.08
C VAL A 426 -33.63 5.06 -45.55
N HIS A 427 -33.26 3.98 -44.85
CA HIS A 427 -31.91 3.80 -44.34
C HIS A 427 -30.87 3.68 -45.46
N HIS A 428 -31.18 2.94 -46.52
CA HIS A 428 -30.29 2.80 -47.67
C HIS A 428 -30.04 4.15 -48.38
N LEU A 429 -31.08 4.96 -48.59
CA LEU A 429 -31.00 6.20 -49.37
C LEU A 429 -30.61 7.44 -48.55
N LYS A 430 -30.94 7.49 -47.25
CA LYS A 430 -30.88 8.71 -46.42
C LYS A 430 -29.97 8.58 -45.19
N SER A 431 -29.57 7.36 -44.82
CA SER A 431 -28.55 7.11 -43.81
C SER A 431 -27.17 6.87 -44.45
N ASN A 432 -26.14 6.65 -43.62
CA ASN A 432 -24.79 6.29 -44.08
C ASN A 432 -24.08 5.43 -43.02
N GLN A 433 -22.91 4.88 -43.38
CA GLN A 433 -22.16 3.94 -42.52
C GLN A 433 -21.59 4.55 -41.23
N THR A 434 -21.55 5.88 -41.09
CA THR A 434 -21.08 6.53 -39.84
C THR A 434 -22.20 6.73 -38.83
N ARG A 435 -23.44 6.32 -39.18
CA ARG A 435 -24.64 6.46 -38.36
C ARG A 435 -25.20 5.09 -38.03
N ARG A 436 -25.64 4.91 -36.80
CA ARG A 436 -26.26 3.64 -36.37
C ARG A 436 -27.73 3.68 -36.76
N ARG A 437 -28.14 2.69 -37.56
CA ARG A 437 -29.49 2.58 -38.12
C ARG A 437 -30.34 1.73 -37.19
N ILE A 438 -31.45 2.30 -36.73
CA ILE A 438 -32.40 1.63 -35.85
C ILE A 438 -33.77 1.65 -36.53
N VAL A 439 -34.49 0.54 -36.41
CA VAL A 439 -35.92 0.47 -36.69
C VAL A 439 -36.63 0.09 -35.40
N VAL A 440 -37.69 0.82 -35.08
CA VAL A 440 -38.66 0.45 -34.04
C VAL A 440 -39.93 0.03 -34.79
N PHE A 441 -40.12 -1.28 -34.90
CA PHE A 441 -41.22 -1.90 -35.62
C PHE A 441 -42.33 -2.28 -34.64
N LEU A 442 -43.52 -1.77 -34.84
CA LEU A 442 -44.66 -1.99 -33.96
C LEU A 442 -45.84 -2.57 -34.75
N SER A 443 -46.43 -3.66 -34.23
CA SER A 443 -47.60 -4.32 -34.80
C SER A 443 -48.60 -4.69 -33.70
N ASP A 444 -49.90 -4.54 -33.95
CA ASP A 444 -50.95 -4.94 -33.02
C ASP A 444 -51.68 -6.23 -33.42
N GLY A 445 -51.35 -6.75 -34.60
CA GLY A 445 -51.82 -8.02 -35.12
C GLY A 445 -50.77 -8.78 -35.96
N ALA A 446 -51.14 -9.97 -36.41
CA ALA A 446 -50.42 -10.76 -37.41
C ALA A 446 -50.57 -10.12 -38.80
N ASN A 447 -49.62 -10.38 -39.71
CA ASN A 447 -49.79 -9.94 -41.08
C ASN A 447 -51.00 -10.62 -41.72
N ASP A 448 -51.60 -9.96 -42.70
CA ASP A 448 -52.69 -10.53 -43.48
C ASP A 448 -52.24 -11.78 -44.24
N ASN A 449 -53.16 -12.72 -44.42
CA ASN A 449 -52.92 -13.99 -45.09
C ASN A 449 -52.88 -13.83 -46.62
N GLU A 450 -51.86 -13.11 -47.09
CA GLU A 450 -51.61 -12.79 -48.48
C GLU A 450 -50.18 -13.15 -48.90
N ASN A 451 -49.91 -13.06 -50.20
CA ASN A 451 -48.60 -13.31 -50.77
C ASN A 451 -48.06 -12.08 -51.50
N THR A 452 -46.75 -11.90 -51.45
CA THR A 452 -46.03 -10.86 -52.20
C THR A 452 -44.89 -11.47 -53.01
N TRP A 453 -44.43 -10.75 -54.03
CA TRP A 453 -43.34 -11.20 -54.90
C TRP A 453 -42.09 -10.36 -54.65
N ILE A 454 -40.98 -11.03 -54.35
CA ILE A 454 -39.66 -10.41 -54.17
C ILE A 454 -38.70 -11.07 -55.16
N ASP A 455 -38.14 -10.28 -56.07
CA ASP A 455 -37.18 -10.73 -57.09
C ASP A 455 -37.63 -11.99 -57.86
N GLY A 456 -38.92 -12.09 -58.17
CA GLY A 456 -39.52 -13.20 -58.92
C GLY A 456 -39.84 -14.45 -58.08
N THR A 457 -39.60 -14.42 -56.77
CA THR A 457 -40.00 -15.48 -55.82
C THR A 457 -41.22 -15.03 -55.02
N GLN A 458 -42.19 -15.93 -54.84
CA GLN A 458 -43.39 -15.68 -54.04
C GLN A 458 -43.11 -15.99 -52.57
N TYR A 459 -43.55 -15.11 -51.68
CA TYR A 459 -43.44 -15.24 -50.22
C TYR A 459 -44.80 -14.95 -49.58
N THR A 460 -45.12 -15.59 -48.46
CA THR A 460 -46.17 -15.05 -47.57
C THR A 460 -45.73 -13.70 -47.00
N LEU A 461 -46.66 -12.89 -46.49
CA LEU A 461 -46.27 -11.61 -45.88
C LEU A 461 -45.32 -11.76 -44.69
N ASP A 462 -45.46 -12.82 -43.90
CA ASP A 462 -44.55 -13.14 -42.78
C ASP A 462 -43.15 -13.51 -43.26
N GLU A 463 -43.05 -14.42 -44.23
CA GLU A 463 -41.77 -14.81 -44.82
C GLU A 463 -41.08 -13.60 -45.49
N ALA A 464 -41.86 -12.73 -46.14
CA ALA A 464 -41.38 -11.49 -46.72
C ALA A 464 -40.85 -10.52 -45.65
N ALA A 465 -41.54 -10.36 -44.52
CA ALA A 465 -41.10 -9.52 -43.42
C ALA A 465 -39.77 -10.01 -42.83
N ILE A 466 -39.62 -11.32 -42.63
CA ILE A 466 -38.36 -11.95 -42.18
C ILE A 466 -37.26 -11.77 -43.21
N TYR A 467 -37.55 -11.95 -44.51
CA TYR A 467 -36.58 -11.70 -45.57
C TYR A 467 -36.09 -10.24 -45.57
N ARG A 468 -37.00 -9.27 -45.41
CA ARG A 468 -36.63 -7.84 -45.31
C ARG A 468 -35.82 -7.53 -44.05
N SER A 469 -36.05 -8.23 -42.94
CA SER A 469 -35.26 -8.05 -41.71
C SER A 469 -33.81 -8.54 -41.89
N GLN A 470 -33.61 -9.64 -42.62
CA GLN A 470 -32.27 -10.12 -42.99
C GLN A 470 -31.52 -9.11 -43.87
N GLN A 471 -32.22 -8.50 -44.83
CA GLN A 471 -31.66 -7.40 -45.64
C GLN A 471 -31.30 -6.17 -44.78
N ALA A 472 -32.09 -5.88 -43.75
CA ALA A 472 -31.77 -4.82 -42.79
C ALA A 472 -30.48 -5.15 -42.01
N ALA A 473 -30.31 -6.40 -41.59
CA ALA A 473 -29.13 -6.88 -40.88
C ALA A 473 -27.85 -6.76 -41.74
N GLU A 474 -27.92 -7.08 -43.04
CA GLU A 474 -26.81 -6.90 -43.99
C GLU A 474 -26.37 -5.43 -44.11
N MET A 475 -27.31 -4.49 -43.93
CA MET A 475 -27.02 -3.05 -43.88
C MET A 475 -26.58 -2.56 -42.48
N GLY A 476 -26.41 -3.45 -41.49
CA GLY A 476 -26.08 -3.10 -40.11
C GLY A 476 -27.20 -2.35 -39.39
N THR A 477 -28.46 -2.59 -39.76
CA THR A 477 -29.64 -2.00 -39.10
C THR A 477 -30.09 -2.91 -37.96
N THR A 478 -30.34 -2.33 -36.79
CA THR A 478 -30.93 -3.03 -35.63
C THR A 478 -32.43 -2.82 -35.61
N ILE A 479 -33.22 -3.89 -35.56
CA ILE A 479 -34.69 -3.83 -35.51
C ILE A 479 -35.19 -4.26 -34.13
N HIS A 480 -35.81 -3.35 -33.40
CA HIS A 480 -36.60 -3.68 -32.21
C HIS A 480 -38.04 -3.90 -32.62
N THR A 481 -38.66 -5.01 -32.21
CA THR A 481 -40.07 -5.32 -32.52
C THR A 481 -40.93 -5.21 -31.27
N ILE A 482 -42.14 -4.66 -31.42
CA ILE A 482 -43.11 -4.47 -30.35
C ILE A 482 -44.45 -5.08 -30.79
N GLY A 483 -44.92 -6.10 -30.08
CA GLY A 483 -46.30 -6.56 -30.17
C GLY A 483 -47.18 -5.79 -29.20
N PHE A 484 -48.27 -5.19 -29.68
CA PHE A 484 -49.12 -4.29 -28.87
C PHE A 484 -50.60 -4.70 -28.79
N GLY A 485 -51.13 -4.86 -27.57
CA GLY A 485 -52.50 -5.26 -27.29
C GLY A 485 -52.62 -6.74 -26.94
N ASP A 486 -53.65 -7.42 -27.43
CA ASP A 486 -53.86 -8.84 -27.07
C ASP A 486 -52.94 -9.76 -27.87
N LYS A 487 -52.13 -10.50 -27.13
CA LYS A 487 -51.22 -11.54 -27.61
C LYS A 487 -51.86 -12.56 -28.56
N ASN A 488 -53.17 -12.79 -28.49
CA ASN A 488 -53.85 -13.77 -29.35
C ASN A 488 -53.99 -13.31 -30.81
N TYR A 489 -53.91 -11.99 -31.05
CA TYR A 489 -53.97 -11.43 -32.40
C TYR A 489 -52.59 -11.23 -33.00
N ILE A 490 -51.53 -11.33 -32.19
CA ILE A 490 -50.15 -11.00 -32.58
C ILE A 490 -49.38 -12.28 -32.87
N ASP A 491 -48.74 -12.35 -34.03
CA ASP A 491 -47.75 -13.39 -34.32
C ASP A 491 -46.40 -13.06 -33.67
N GLN A 492 -46.23 -13.51 -32.42
CA GLN A 492 -45.02 -13.24 -31.66
C GLN A 492 -43.78 -13.92 -32.22
N ASP A 493 -43.95 -15.05 -32.91
CA ASP A 493 -42.82 -15.82 -33.40
C ASP A 493 -42.26 -15.14 -34.65
N VAL A 494 -43.12 -14.63 -35.54
CA VAL A 494 -42.72 -13.75 -36.64
C VAL A 494 -42.04 -12.48 -36.12
N LEU A 495 -42.58 -11.81 -35.09
CA LEU A 495 -41.96 -10.61 -34.52
C LEU A 495 -40.60 -10.90 -33.88
N LYS A 496 -40.39 -12.09 -33.28
CA LYS A 496 -39.09 -12.53 -32.77
C LYS A 496 -38.12 -12.81 -33.91
N ASP A 497 -38.57 -13.50 -34.95
CA ASP A 497 -37.74 -13.83 -36.12
C ASP A 497 -37.30 -12.59 -36.89
N ILE A 498 -38.15 -11.56 -36.97
CA ILE A 498 -37.79 -10.25 -37.55
C ILE A 498 -36.60 -9.62 -36.81
N ASN A 499 -36.55 -9.63 -35.48
CA ASN A 499 -35.42 -9.02 -34.76
C ASN A 499 -34.20 -9.93 -34.60
N GLY A 500 -34.39 -11.26 -34.63
CA GLY A 500 -33.39 -12.26 -34.25
C GLY A 500 -32.07 -12.20 -35.04
N SER A 501 -32.09 -11.65 -36.26
CA SER A 501 -30.91 -11.48 -37.12
C SER A 501 -30.23 -10.10 -37.01
N THR A 502 -30.84 -9.13 -36.31
CA THR A 502 -30.45 -7.71 -36.36
C THR A 502 -29.80 -7.18 -35.06
N GLY A 503 -29.75 -8.02 -34.03
CA GLY A 503 -29.25 -7.64 -32.69
C GLY A 503 -30.24 -6.81 -31.85
N GLY A 504 -31.49 -6.65 -32.32
CA GLY A 504 -32.56 -6.00 -31.58
C GLY A 504 -33.27 -6.95 -30.61
N ARG A 505 -34.38 -6.51 -30.04
CA ARG A 505 -35.19 -7.28 -29.07
C ARG A 505 -36.66 -7.24 -29.42
N TYR A 506 -37.35 -8.32 -29.11
CA TYR A 506 -38.81 -8.39 -29.07
C TYR A 506 -39.32 -7.87 -27.72
N TYR A 507 -40.39 -7.08 -27.78
CA TYR A 507 -41.13 -6.58 -26.63
C TYR A 507 -42.62 -6.85 -26.80
N PHE A 508 -43.32 -7.00 -25.67
CA PHE A 508 -44.76 -7.16 -25.64
C PHE A 508 -45.38 -6.15 -24.67
N ALA A 509 -46.34 -5.39 -25.17
CA ALA A 509 -47.14 -4.43 -24.41
C ALA A 509 -48.61 -4.87 -24.47
N ASP A 510 -49.20 -5.19 -23.33
CA ASP A 510 -50.62 -5.53 -23.22
C ASP A 510 -51.51 -4.29 -22.97
N ASN A 511 -50.89 -3.14 -22.65
CA ASN A 511 -51.57 -1.87 -22.41
C ASN A 511 -50.67 -0.66 -22.73
N ALA A 512 -51.27 0.55 -22.76
CA ALA A 512 -50.56 1.79 -23.10
C ALA A 512 -49.41 2.14 -22.14
N SER A 513 -49.60 2.01 -20.83
CA SER A 513 -48.54 2.28 -19.85
C SER A 513 -47.34 1.35 -20.05
N ARG A 514 -47.59 0.08 -20.37
CA ARG A 514 -46.51 -0.87 -20.67
C ARG A 514 -45.78 -0.52 -21.97
N LEU A 515 -46.49 0.04 -22.94
CA LEU A 515 -45.90 0.52 -24.19
C LEU A 515 -44.92 1.66 -23.90
N ASP A 516 -45.30 2.61 -23.04
CA ASP A 516 -44.43 3.73 -22.65
C ASP A 516 -43.12 3.24 -22.02
N ASP A 517 -43.19 2.30 -21.07
CA ASP A 517 -42.01 1.68 -20.44
C ASP A 517 -41.06 1.07 -21.49
N ILE A 518 -41.62 0.44 -22.52
CA ILE A 518 -40.85 -0.22 -23.58
C ILE A 518 -40.17 0.81 -24.47
N PHE A 519 -40.87 1.88 -24.87
CA PHE A 519 -40.25 2.95 -25.63
C PHE A 519 -39.16 3.65 -24.83
N GLU A 520 -39.34 3.88 -23.53
CA GLU A 520 -38.28 4.42 -22.65
C GLU A 520 -37.07 3.48 -22.56
N ASP A 521 -37.28 2.16 -22.42
CA ASP A 521 -36.19 1.17 -22.40
C ASP A 521 -35.40 1.19 -23.71
N ILE A 522 -36.10 1.16 -24.85
CA ILE A 522 -35.45 1.20 -26.17
C ILE A 522 -34.70 2.52 -26.33
N ALA A 523 -35.31 3.67 -26.03
CA ALA A 523 -34.67 4.98 -26.12
C ALA A 523 -33.42 5.03 -25.25
N THR A 524 -33.50 4.60 -24.00
CA THR A 524 -32.37 4.55 -23.05
C THR A 524 -31.25 3.64 -23.55
N ARG A 525 -31.59 2.52 -24.18
CA ARG A 525 -30.63 1.54 -24.68
C ARG A 525 -29.90 2.03 -25.93
N ILE A 526 -30.61 2.70 -26.84
CA ILE A 526 -30.01 3.14 -28.12
C ILE A 526 -29.35 4.51 -27.99
N SER A 527 -29.88 5.39 -27.14
CA SER A 527 -29.44 6.78 -27.03
C SER A 527 -28.17 6.88 -26.18
N SER A 528 -27.25 7.76 -26.61
CA SER A 528 -26.07 8.13 -25.82
C SER A 528 -26.38 9.18 -24.75
N THR A 529 -27.65 9.34 -24.35
CA THR A 529 -28.09 10.47 -23.52
C THR A 529 -27.92 10.23 -22.03
N ARG A 530 -27.92 8.97 -21.55
CA ARG A 530 -27.49 8.65 -20.18
C ARG A 530 -25.97 8.44 -20.15
N GLN A 531 -25.26 9.25 -19.37
CA GLN A 531 -23.81 9.16 -19.19
C GLN A 531 -23.47 8.82 -17.75
N ILE A 532 -22.33 8.15 -17.56
CA ILE A 532 -21.69 8.06 -16.24
C ILE A 532 -20.99 9.40 -16.02
N ALA A 533 -21.58 10.25 -15.19
CA ALA A 533 -21.07 11.55 -14.84
C ALA A 533 -20.13 11.42 -13.64
N ARG A 534 -18.83 11.66 -13.85
CA ARG A 534 -17.87 11.73 -12.74
C ARG A 534 -18.17 12.93 -11.88
N MET A 535 -18.47 12.71 -10.61
CA MET A 535 -18.74 13.80 -9.66
C MET A 535 -17.46 14.63 -9.51
N PRO A 536 -17.43 15.91 -9.90
CA PRO A 536 -16.26 16.73 -9.70
C PRO A 536 -16.01 16.90 -8.20
N THR A 537 -14.85 16.47 -7.75
CA THR A 537 -14.48 16.50 -6.34
C THR A 537 -13.02 16.88 -6.18
N SER A 538 -12.71 17.52 -5.06
CA SER A 538 -11.35 17.73 -4.58
C SER A 538 -11.30 17.40 -3.10
N THR A 539 -10.09 17.15 -2.61
CA THR A 539 -9.82 16.92 -1.18
C THR A 539 -8.99 18.05 -0.61
N SER A 540 -8.85 18.09 0.70
CA SER A 540 -7.94 18.98 1.42
C SER A 540 -7.63 18.40 2.79
N LEU A 541 -6.42 18.67 3.27
CA LEU A 541 -5.99 18.31 4.62
C LEU A 541 -5.71 19.58 5.39
N GLN A 542 -6.37 19.75 6.53
CA GLN A 542 -6.22 20.92 7.37
C GLN A 542 -5.57 20.53 8.69
N THR A 543 -4.54 21.27 9.11
CA THR A 543 -3.92 21.05 10.42
C THR A 543 -4.59 21.90 11.50
N GLY A 544 -4.44 21.51 12.76
CA GLY A 544 -4.91 22.30 13.91
C GLY A 544 -4.33 23.71 13.97
N ALA A 545 -3.17 23.96 13.34
CA ALA A 545 -2.58 25.29 13.18
C ALA A 545 -3.22 26.14 12.05
N GLY A 546 -4.24 25.62 11.36
CA GLY A 546 -4.95 26.31 10.28
C GLY A 546 -4.25 26.26 8.92
N ARG A 547 -3.26 25.38 8.74
CA ARG A 547 -2.62 25.15 7.42
C ARG A 547 -3.47 24.21 6.58
N THR A 548 -3.67 24.55 5.31
CA THR A 548 -4.43 23.72 4.36
C THR A 548 -3.51 23.19 3.27
N TYR A 549 -3.58 21.89 3.01
CA TYR A 549 -2.86 21.18 1.95
C TYR A 549 -3.87 20.69 0.90
N ALA A 550 -3.71 21.16 -0.32
CA ALA A 550 -4.48 20.71 -1.49
C ALA A 550 -3.86 19.44 -2.11
N PRO A 551 -4.65 18.63 -2.84
CA PRO A 551 -4.20 17.39 -3.44
C PRO A 551 -3.17 17.66 -4.53
N GLN A 552 -2.22 16.75 -4.65
CA GLN A 552 -1.20 16.74 -5.67
C GLN A 552 -1.47 15.59 -6.65
N ILE A 553 -1.38 15.88 -7.95
CA ILE A 553 -1.46 14.88 -9.03
C ILE A 553 -0.14 14.98 -9.80
N ALA A 554 0.59 13.88 -9.92
CA ALA A 554 1.89 13.87 -10.58
C ALA A 554 1.74 13.73 -12.10
N GLY A 555 2.31 14.67 -12.87
CA GLY A 555 2.27 14.65 -14.33
C GLY A 555 1.65 15.92 -14.90
N ASP A 556 1.19 15.85 -16.17
CA ASP A 556 0.51 16.96 -16.84
C ASP A 556 -0.94 17.10 -16.32
N THR A 557 -1.22 18.20 -15.64
CA THR A 557 -2.52 18.51 -15.04
C THR A 557 -3.24 19.68 -15.72
N ASP A 558 -2.71 20.22 -16.83
CA ASP A 558 -3.23 21.43 -17.49
C ASP A 558 -4.68 21.30 -17.97
N ARG A 559 -5.15 20.06 -18.13
CA ARG A 559 -6.50 19.73 -18.61
C ARG A 559 -7.46 19.32 -17.51
N ILE A 560 -6.99 19.19 -16.28
CA ILE A 560 -7.80 18.84 -15.12
C ILE A 560 -8.53 20.11 -14.67
N ALA A 561 -9.83 20.01 -14.40
CA ALA A 561 -10.57 21.16 -13.90
C ALA A 561 -10.04 21.58 -12.52
N VAL A 562 -9.93 22.88 -12.29
CA VAL A 562 -9.44 23.45 -11.04
C VAL A 562 -10.47 24.44 -10.52
N ASN A 563 -10.77 24.36 -9.23
CA ASN A 563 -11.38 25.46 -8.48
C ASN A 563 -10.30 26.20 -7.69
N THR A 564 -10.37 27.53 -7.60
CA THR A 564 -9.45 28.31 -6.76
C THR A 564 -10.24 29.02 -5.67
N SER A 565 -9.91 28.75 -4.40
CA SER A 565 -10.46 29.44 -3.24
C SER A 565 -9.32 29.87 -2.31
N ASP A 566 -9.37 31.10 -1.81
CA ASP A 566 -8.36 31.68 -0.91
C ASP A 566 -6.91 31.53 -1.42
N GLY A 567 -6.73 31.66 -2.74
CA GLY A 567 -5.42 31.50 -3.40
C GLY A 567 -4.92 30.06 -3.50
N THR A 568 -5.67 29.08 -3.01
CA THR A 568 -5.37 27.65 -3.08
C THR A 568 -6.10 27.01 -4.27
N GLN A 569 -5.38 26.19 -5.04
CA GLN A 569 -5.93 25.47 -6.19
C GLN A 569 -6.35 24.05 -5.80
N TYR A 570 -7.60 23.72 -6.08
CA TYR A 570 -8.23 22.43 -5.81
C TYR A 570 -8.49 21.72 -7.15
N LEU A 571 -7.64 20.75 -7.46
CA LEU A 571 -7.75 19.93 -8.68
C LEU A 571 -8.91 18.94 -8.58
N ASN A 572 -9.59 18.69 -9.70
CA ASN A 572 -10.56 17.60 -9.80
C ASN A 572 -9.86 16.24 -9.67
N ILE A 573 -9.83 15.66 -8.47
CA ILE A 573 -9.16 14.38 -8.22
C ILE A 573 -9.88 13.19 -8.90
N ASN A 574 -11.14 13.37 -9.29
CA ASN A 574 -11.98 12.36 -9.94
C ASN A 574 -12.05 12.55 -11.46
N ASP A 575 -11.07 13.26 -12.03
CA ASP A 575 -10.91 13.38 -13.46
C ASP A 575 -10.30 12.09 -14.04
N PRO A 576 -11.02 11.35 -14.90
CA PRO A 576 -10.53 10.08 -15.47
C PRO A 576 -9.40 10.25 -16.49
N THR A 577 -9.04 11.50 -16.83
CA THR A 577 -7.89 11.83 -17.67
C THR A 577 -6.66 12.24 -16.89
N ALA A 578 -6.72 12.24 -15.54
CA ALA A 578 -5.57 12.50 -14.70
C ALA A 578 -4.45 11.47 -14.95
N PRO A 579 -3.18 11.91 -15.00
CA PRO A 579 -2.04 11.04 -15.29
C PRO A 579 -1.76 10.02 -14.17
N THR A 580 -2.06 10.39 -12.92
CA THR A 580 -1.94 9.52 -11.73
C THR A 580 -3.11 9.78 -10.78
N LEU A 581 -3.26 8.91 -9.79
CA LEU A 581 -4.07 9.21 -8.61
C LEU A 581 -3.47 10.38 -7.83
N PHE A 582 -4.32 11.02 -7.02
CA PHE A 582 -3.90 12.11 -6.15
C PHE A 582 -3.25 11.60 -4.88
N SER A 583 -2.40 12.44 -4.29
CA SER A 583 -1.88 12.24 -2.95
C SER A 583 -1.63 13.57 -2.24
N HIS A 584 -1.33 13.48 -0.96
CA HIS A 584 -0.90 14.59 -0.13
C HIS A 584 0.40 14.21 0.57
N SER A 585 1.37 15.12 0.61
CA SER A 585 2.61 14.91 1.36
C SER A 585 3.08 16.20 2.02
N PHE A 586 3.33 16.13 3.33
CA PHE A 586 3.79 17.26 4.14
C PHE A 586 4.41 16.76 5.45
N ALA A 587 5.01 17.67 6.22
CA ALA A 587 5.43 17.40 7.59
C ALA A 587 4.32 17.85 8.56
N LEU A 588 4.01 17.01 9.54
CA LEU A 588 3.04 17.26 10.61
C LEU A 588 3.78 17.35 11.95
N ALA A 589 3.54 18.41 12.71
CA ALA A 589 4.19 18.58 14.00
C ALA A 589 3.59 17.62 15.04
N ASP A 590 4.39 17.24 16.03
CA ASP A 590 3.95 16.47 17.19
C ASP A 590 2.81 17.19 17.91
N ASN A 591 1.78 16.45 18.31
CA ASN A 591 0.56 16.96 18.93
C ASN A 591 -0.28 17.91 18.03
N GLU A 592 -0.03 17.96 16.73
CA GLU A 592 -0.86 18.68 15.78
C GLU A 592 -1.96 17.77 15.24
N SER A 593 -3.23 18.22 15.33
CA SER A 593 -4.34 17.50 14.69
C SER A 593 -4.30 17.69 13.17
N LEU A 594 -4.76 16.67 12.46
CA LEU A 594 -4.87 16.64 11.02
C LEU A 594 -6.26 16.16 10.63
N SER A 595 -7.06 17.05 10.04
CA SER A 595 -8.43 16.78 9.62
C SER A 595 -8.53 16.73 8.11
N PHE A 596 -9.29 15.77 7.60
CA PHE A 596 -9.47 15.58 6.17
C PHE A 596 -10.83 16.01 5.69
N ASN A 597 -10.86 16.85 4.67
CA ASN A 597 -12.12 17.27 4.06
C ASN A 597 -12.12 16.90 2.59
N ALA A 598 -13.29 16.50 2.09
CA ALA A 598 -13.55 16.45 0.66
C ALA A 598 -14.67 17.42 0.31
N SER A 599 -14.73 17.82 -0.95
CA SER A 599 -15.79 18.71 -1.41
C SER A 599 -16.18 18.37 -2.82
N THR A 600 -17.48 18.36 -3.08
CA THR A 600 -18.05 18.23 -4.41
C THR A 600 -18.28 19.62 -4.99
N TYR A 601 -18.36 19.71 -6.32
CA TYR A 601 -18.46 20.99 -7.00
C TYR A 601 -19.56 21.00 -8.07
N ASN A 602 -20.12 22.17 -8.32
CA ASN A 602 -20.96 22.38 -9.49
C ASN A 602 -20.10 22.43 -10.76
N CYS A 603 -20.65 21.94 -11.86
CA CYS A 603 -19.93 21.85 -13.13
C CYS A 603 -20.64 22.62 -14.25
N ALA A 604 -19.97 23.64 -14.79
CA ALA A 604 -20.48 24.45 -15.90
C ALA A 604 -20.29 23.78 -17.27
N GLU A 605 -19.22 22.98 -17.44
CA GLU A 605 -18.93 22.31 -18.71
C GLU A 605 -18.60 20.83 -18.52
N TRP A 606 -19.40 19.98 -19.16
CA TRP A 606 -19.19 18.54 -19.21
C TRP A 606 -18.59 18.12 -20.55
N ARG A 607 -17.63 17.20 -20.52
CA ARG A 607 -17.06 16.60 -21.73
C ARG A 607 -16.98 15.09 -21.65
N GLY A 608 -17.26 14.42 -22.77
CA GLY A 608 -16.99 13.01 -22.96
C GLY A 608 -15.49 12.73 -22.94
N THR A 609 -15.14 11.57 -22.38
CA THR A 609 -13.73 11.15 -22.21
C THR A 609 -13.28 10.16 -23.29
N GLY A 610 -14.23 9.67 -24.11
CA GLY A 610 -14.02 8.55 -25.04
C GLY A 610 -14.08 7.17 -24.36
N ILE A 611 -14.16 7.11 -23.03
CA ILE A 611 -14.30 5.86 -22.27
C ILE A 611 -15.78 5.46 -22.26
N THR A 612 -16.05 4.18 -22.53
CA THR A 612 -17.38 3.57 -22.48
C THR A 612 -17.45 2.43 -21.48
N ARG A 613 -18.64 2.23 -20.91
CA ARG A 613 -18.97 1.11 -20.03
C ARG A 613 -20.30 0.52 -20.46
N SER A 614 -20.40 -0.80 -20.54
CA SER A 614 -21.63 -1.47 -20.96
C SER A 614 -22.19 -2.31 -19.82
N HIS A 615 -23.51 -2.25 -19.62
CA HIS A 615 -24.23 -3.06 -18.63
C HIS A 615 -25.65 -3.34 -19.13
N ASN A 616 -26.09 -4.60 -19.02
CA ASN A 616 -27.41 -5.08 -19.46
C ASN A 616 -27.80 -4.75 -20.91
N GLY A 617 -26.80 -4.58 -21.79
CA GLY A 617 -27.00 -4.27 -23.21
C GLY A 617 -27.16 -2.79 -23.54
N SER A 618 -27.01 -1.91 -22.55
CA SER A 618 -26.87 -0.46 -22.72
C SER A 618 -25.39 -0.06 -22.62
N THR A 619 -24.98 0.95 -23.37
CA THR A 619 -23.61 1.49 -23.35
C THR A 619 -23.62 2.94 -22.89
N TYR A 620 -22.90 3.20 -21.80
CA TYR A 620 -22.78 4.51 -21.15
C TYR A 620 -21.43 5.14 -21.47
N GLN A 621 -21.45 6.41 -21.87
CA GLN A 621 -20.23 7.21 -22.02
C GLN A 621 -19.82 7.76 -20.66
N VAL A 622 -18.53 7.75 -20.36
CA VAL A 622 -18.00 8.42 -19.17
C VAL A 622 -17.72 9.88 -19.50
N THR A 623 -18.29 10.78 -18.72
CA THR A 623 -18.11 12.22 -18.84
C THR A 623 -17.39 12.78 -17.62
N ARG A 624 -16.61 13.83 -17.85
CA ARG A 624 -15.87 14.57 -16.81
C ARG A 624 -16.27 16.03 -16.82
N CYS A 625 -16.05 16.69 -15.69
CA CYS A 625 -16.16 18.13 -15.61
C CYS A 625 -14.86 18.80 -16.11
N THR A 626 -14.96 19.77 -17.02
CA THR A 626 -13.83 20.59 -17.47
C THR A 626 -13.85 22.00 -16.90
N ASN A 627 -14.94 22.41 -16.27
CA ASN A 627 -15.08 23.72 -15.65
C ASN A 627 -15.82 23.57 -14.31
N MET A 628 -15.06 23.40 -13.24
CA MET A 628 -15.55 23.39 -11.86
C MET A 628 -15.86 24.81 -11.42
N THR A 629 -17.04 25.00 -10.83
CA THR A 629 -17.52 26.30 -10.40
C THR A 629 -17.60 26.36 -8.88
N THR A 630 -18.75 26.63 -8.29
CA THR A 630 -18.88 26.73 -6.84
C THR A 630 -18.83 25.36 -6.18
N GLN A 631 -18.29 25.33 -4.97
CA GLN A 631 -18.43 24.18 -4.07
C GLN A 631 -19.92 23.92 -3.84
N ASP A 632 -20.29 22.65 -3.86
CA ASP A 632 -21.67 22.18 -3.73
C ASP A 632 -21.90 21.59 -2.35
N GLU A 633 -21.11 20.57 -1.99
CA GLU A 633 -21.17 19.91 -0.68
C GLU A 633 -19.77 19.75 -0.08
N THR A 634 -19.70 19.75 1.25
CA THR A 634 -18.48 19.46 2.01
C THR A 634 -18.67 18.18 2.78
N LEU A 635 -17.75 17.23 2.58
CA LEU A 635 -17.69 15.97 3.30
C LEU A 635 -16.70 16.14 4.44
N GLY A 636 -17.23 16.17 5.66
CA GLY A 636 -16.48 16.35 6.90
C GLY A 636 -16.46 15.09 7.75
N ALA A 637 -16.48 15.25 9.07
CA ALA A 637 -16.43 14.15 10.03
C ALA A 637 -17.61 13.16 9.89
N ASP A 638 -18.82 13.67 9.65
CA ASP A 638 -20.04 12.84 9.52
C ASP A 638 -20.04 11.94 8.27
N ASN A 639 -19.17 12.23 7.30
CA ASN A 639 -19.04 11.51 6.04
C ASN A 639 -17.74 10.69 5.96
N ALA A 640 -17.03 10.52 7.08
CA ALA A 640 -15.75 9.85 7.11
C ALA A 640 -15.72 8.81 8.23
N THR A 641 -15.29 7.60 7.89
CA THR A 641 -15.00 6.56 8.86
C THR A 641 -13.52 6.21 8.80
N MET A 642 -12.85 6.21 9.95
CA MET A 642 -11.43 5.85 10.06
C MET A 642 -11.26 4.51 10.78
N PHE A 643 -10.42 3.65 10.22
CA PHE A 643 -10.07 2.33 10.73
C PHE A 643 -8.57 2.25 11.00
N ARG A 644 -8.22 1.55 12.08
CA ARG A 644 -6.87 1.22 12.51
C ARG A 644 -6.55 -0.23 12.16
N ASP A 645 -5.28 -0.61 12.30
CA ASP A 645 -4.88 -2.02 12.22
C ASP A 645 -5.64 -2.86 13.26
N GLY A 646 -6.30 -3.92 12.81
CA GLY A 646 -7.09 -4.82 13.64
C GLY A 646 -8.58 -4.47 13.79
N ASP A 647 -9.03 -3.34 13.23
CA ASP A 647 -10.45 -2.96 13.29
C ASP A 647 -11.33 -3.87 12.43
N ASN A 648 -12.56 -4.10 12.89
CA ASN A 648 -13.56 -4.90 12.18
C ASN A 648 -14.47 -3.99 11.34
N MET A 649 -14.48 -4.22 10.03
CA MET A 649 -15.22 -3.43 9.04
C MET A 649 -16.61 -4.00 8.70
N THR A 650 -17.08 -5.07 9.37
CA THR A 650 -18.34 -5.78 8.99
C THR A 650 -19.54 -4.83 8.89
N SER A 651 -19.79 -4.02 9.91
CA SER A 651 -20.94 -3.10 9.90
C SER A 651 -20.85 -2.02 8.82
N PHE A 652 -19.63 -1.68 8.40
CA PHE A 652 -19.40 -0.71 7.35
C PHE A 652 -19.67 -1.31 5.95
N LEU A 653 -19.22 -2.55 5.75
CA LEU A 653 -19.37 -3.28 4.49
C LEU A 653 -20.80 -3.76 4.25
N GLU A 654 -21.57 -4.09 5.30
CA GLU A 654 -22.99 -4.48 5.17
C GLU A 654 -23.85 -3.39 4.49
N GLY A 655 -23.46 -2.13 4.62
CA GLY A 655 -24.12 -0.99 3.98
C GLY A 655 -23.54 -0.59 2.63
N ASP A 656 -22.49 -1.27 2.14
CA ASP A 656 -21.88 -0.94 0.85
C ASP A 656 -22.64 -1.58 -0.30
N SER A 657 -23.07 -0.76 -1.26
CA SER A 657 -23.70 -1.22 -2.49
C SER A 657 -23.23 -0.35 -3.66
N PRO A 658 -21.95 -0.48 -4.06
CA PRO A 658 -21.38 0.37 -5.09
C PRO A 658 -22.08 0.10 -6.43
N ALA A 659 -22.18 1.12 -7.28
CA ALA A 659 -22.74 0.89 -8.60
C ALA A 659 -21.81 -0.02 -9.43
N TRP A 660 -22.37 -0.78 -10.37
CA TRP A 660 -21.65 -1.73 -11.23
C TRP A 660 -20.45 -1.16 -12.02
N TRP A 661 -20.34 0.16 -12.11
CA TRP A 661 -19.27 0.89 -12.81
C TRP A 661 -18.23 1.50 -11.87
N GLN A 662 -18.36 1.26 -10.56
CA GLN A 662 -17.49 1.75 -9.50
C GLN A 662 -16.67 0.61 -8.93
N GLU A 663 -15.49 0.96 -8.43
CA GLU A 663 -14.66 0.06 -7.64
C GLU A 663 -15.26 -0.06 -6.24
N ASP A 664 -15.38 -1.29 -5.76
CA ASP A 664 -15.77 -1.61 -4.39
C ASP A 664 -14.64 -1.25 -3.40
N VAL A 665 -14.97 -0.85 -2.17
CA VAL A 665 -13.99 -0.56 -1.11
C VAL A 665 -13.09 -1.77 -0.82
N GLU A 666 -13.62 -2.99 -0.85
CA GLU A 666 -12.85 -4.22 -0.69
C GLU A 666 -11.81 -4.37 -1.82
N GLU A 667 -12.20 -4.14 -3.07
CA GLU A 667 -11.28 -4.20 -4.22
C GLU A 667 -10.22 -3.09 -4.14
N ALA A 668 -10.60 -1.89 -3.69
CA ALA A 668 -9.68 -0.78 -3.48
C ALA A 668 -8.63 -1.13 -2.41
N ILE A 669 -9.04 -1.70 -1.27
CA ILE A 669 -8.12 -2.14 -0.22
C ILE A 669 -7.14 -3.19 -0.74
N ASP A 670 -7.64 -4.19 -1.47
CA ASP A 670 -6.83 -5.27 -2.02
C ASP A 670 -5.88 -4.83 -3.15
N SER A 671 -6.03 -3.61 -3.67
CA SER A 671 -5.14 -3.06 -4.70
C SER A 671 -3.72 -2.79 -4.17
N ARG A 672 -3.55 -2.70 -2.85
CA ARG A 672 -2.29 -2.40 -2.17
C ARG A 672 -1.76 -3.60 -1.40
N SER A 673 -0.45 -3.85 -1.47
CA SER A 673 0.16 -5.01 -0.81
C SER A 673 0.35 -4.84 0.70
N ASP A 674 0.36 -3.59 1.18
CA ASP A 674 0.63 -3.19 2.56
C ASP A 674 -0.64 -2.96 3.40
N VAL A 675 -1.82 -3.02 2.78
CA VAL A 675 -3.13 -3.06 3.45
C VAL A 675 -3.81 -4.36 3.04
N ARG A 676 -4.44 -5.06 3.98
CA ARG A 676 -5.16 -6.31 3.66
C ARG A 676 -6.46 -6.38 4.40
N LEU A 677 -7.55 -6.67 3.71
CA LEU A 677 -8.81 -7.02 4.35
C LEU A 677 -8.94 -8.54 4.43
N ASN A 678 -9.14 -9.07 5.64
CA ASN A 678 -9.46 -10.49 5.77
C ASN A 678 -10.90 -10.73 5.30
N SER A 679 -11.05 -11.37 4.14
CA SER A 679 -12.36 -11.62 3.50
C SER A 679 -13.35 -12.48 4.30
N THR A 680 -12.91 -13.12 5.38
CA THR A 680 -13.79 -13.94 6.25
C THR A 680 -14.19 -13.18 7.51
N SER A 681 -13.24 -12.51 8.16
CA SER A 681 -13.49 -11.81 9.43
C SER A 681 -13.78 -10.32 9.27
N ASN A 682 -13.58 -9.77 8.06
CA ASN A 682 -13.62 -8.35 7.74
C ASN A 682 -12.71 -7.51 8.65
N ILE A 683 -11.58 -8.07 9.05
CA ILE A 683 -10.57 -7.35 9.84
C ILE A 683 -9.55 -6.76 8.88
N VAL A 684 -9.30 -5.45 8.98
CA VAL A 684 -8.28 -4.77 8.20
C VAL A 684 -6.92 -4.87 8.89
N HIS A 685 -5.88 -5.17 8.10
CA HIS A 685 -4.51 -5.27 8.54
C HIS A 685 -3.63 -4.24 7.83
N MET A 686 -2.88 -3.46 8.60
CA MET A 686 -2.05 -2.34 8.13
C MET A 686 -0.75 -2.24 8.94
N LYS A 687 0.20 -1.40 8.51
CA LYS A 687 1.36 -1.07 9.35
C LYS A 687 0.93 -0.19 10.53
N SER A 688 1.70 -0.24 11.62
CA SER A 688 1.41 0.51 12.85
C SER A 688 1.19 2.01 12.63
N ASN A 689 1.87 2.61 11.66
CA ASN A 689 1.82 4.04 11.38
C ASN A 689 0.73 4.43 10.37
N GLN A 690 -0.16 3.50 10.03
CA GLN A 690 -1.18 3.68 9.00
C GLN A 690 -2.60 3.67 9.57
N ALA A 691 -3.48 4.45 8.94
CA ALA A 691 -4.91 4.40 9.16
C ALA A 691 -5.66 4.44 7.83
N LEU A 692 -6.75 3.69 7.73
CA LEU A 692 -7.63 3.68 6.56
C LEU A 692 -8.76 4.69 6.79
N VAL A 693 -8.99 5.60 5.87
CA VAL A 693 -10.14 6.52 5.90
C VAL A 693 -11.03 6.20 4.72
N VAL A 694 -12.30 5.93 4.97
CA VAL A 694 -13.31 5.78 3.91
C VAL A 694 -14.28 6.95 3.98
N LEU A 695 -14.45 7.62 2.85
CA LEU A 695 -15.36 8.75 2.69
C LEU A 695 -16.64 8.30 2.02
N ASP A 696 -17.77 8.70 2.57
CA ASP A 696 -19.10 8.50 2.02
C ASP A 696 -19.53 9.77 1.25
N TYR A 697 -19.59 9.67 -0.07
CA TYR A 697 -20.10 10.70 -0.95
C TYR A 697 -21.62 10.53 -1.13
N PRO A 698 -22.34 11.59 -1.58
CA PRO A 698 -23.77 11.51 -1.81
C PRO A 698 -24.17 10.36 -2.75
N ASP A 699 -25.18 9.59 -2.33
CA ASP A 699 -25.61 8.37 -3.02
C ASP A 699 -26.12 8.63 -4.44
N GLY A 700 -25.80 7.71 -5.34
CA GLY A 700 -26.21 7.73 -6.74
C GLY A 700 -27.63 7.21 -6.94
N THR A 701 -28.67 7.80 -6.36
CA THR A 701 -30.09 7.37 -6.44
C THR A 701 -30.41 5.94 -5.95
N ASN A 702 -29.51 4.95 -6.07
CA ASN A 702 -29.63 3.54 -5.67
C ASN A 702 -28.25 2.85 -5.47
N SER A 703 -27.18 3.60 -5.21
CA SER A 703 -25.83 3.04 -5.02
C SER A 703 -24.97 3.92 -4.13
N THR A 704 -24.08 3.31 -3.35
CA THR A 704 -23.10 4.03 -2.53
C THR A 704 -21.99 4.62 -3.39
N ASN A 705 -21.49 5.78 -2.99
CA ASN A 705 -20.30 6.39 -3.58
C ASN A 705 -19.22 6.48 -2.49
N ARG A 706 -18.17 5.66 -2.56
CA ARG A 706 -17.13 5.62 -1.51
C ARG A 706 -15.73 5.82 -2.04
N LEU A 707 -14.88 6.41 -1.20
CA LEU A 707 -13.45 6.60 -1.49
C LEU A 707 -12.61 6.15 -0.30
N ALA A 708 -11.80 5.12 -0.50
CA ALA A 708 -10.83 4.64 0.47
C ALA A 708 -9.48 5.33 0.30
N LEU A 709 -8.92 5.83 1.40
CA LEU A 709 -7.65 6.55 1.49
C LEU A 709 -6.77 5.92 2.57
N LEU A 710 -5.46 5.89 2.34
CA LEU A 710 -4.49 5.41 3.31
C LEU A 710 -3.68 6.57 3.88
N TYR A 711 -3.75 6.75 5.19
CA TYR A 711 -2.93 7.66 5.96
C TYR A 711 -1.66 6.95 6.37
N GLN A 712 -0.53 7.65 6.30
CA GLN A 712 0.74 7.19 6.82
C GLN A 712 1.40 8.35 7.55
N ILE A 713 1.65 8.23 8.85
CA ILE A 713 2.24 9.29 9.69
C ILE A 713 3.52 8.77 10.33
N GLY A 714 4.67 9.35 10.02
CA GLY A 714 5.95 8.92 10.58
C GLY A 714 6.38 7.55 10.05
N LEU A 715 7.05 6.76 10.89
CA LEU A 715 7.68 5.48 10.52
C LEU A 715 6.93 4.30 11.16
N ALA A 716 6.77 3.19 10.43
CA ALA A 716 6.18 1.99 11.00
C ALA A 716 7.13 1.29 11.99
N GLU A 717 6.58 0.59 12.97
CA GLU A 717 7.34 -0.31 13.86
C GLU A 717 8.09 -1.39 13.06
N SER A 718 7.50 -1.90 11.98
CA SER A 718 8.16 -2.90 11.12
C SER A 718 9.30 -2.32 10.28
N GLU A 719 9.40 -1.00 10.14
CA GLU A 719 10.39 -0.32 9.30
C GLU A 719 11.53 0.31 10.10
N ALA A 720 11.32 0.59 11.39
CA ALA A 720 12.40 1.05 12.24
C ALA A 720 13.35 -0.11 12.56
N LYS A 721 14.58 -0.04 12.03
CA LYS A 721 15.60 -1.08 12.15
C LYS A 721 16.54 -0.81 13.33
N PRO A 722 16.82 -1.81 14.19
CA PRO A 722 17.81 -1.70 15.28
C PRO A 722 19.25 -1.98 14.85
N GLU A 723 19.49 -2.24 13.56
CA GLU A 723 20.79 -2.65 13.04
C GLU A 723 21.89 -1.66 13.45
N GLY A 724 23.02 -2.20 13.94
CA GLY A 724 24.16 -1.40 14.36
C GLY A 724 23.99 -0.68 15.70
N VAL A 725 23.04 -1.08 16.55
CA VAL A 725 23.00 -0.66 17.97
C VAL A 725 23.70 -1.66 18.88
N ILE A 726 23.55 -2.96 18.60
CA ILE A 726 24.27 -4.02 19.32
C ILE A 726 24.84 -4.97 18.27
N ASN A 727 26.16 -5.07 18.20
CA ASN A 727 26.85 -5.96 17.28
C ASN A 727 27.66 -6.98 18.07
N ILE A 728 27.45 -8.27 17.77
CA ILE A 728 28.10 -9.36 18.48
C ILE A 728 28.90 -10.19 17.49
N ARG A 729 30.22 -10.20 17.66
CA ARG A 729 31.17 -10.96 16.86
C ARG A 729 31.81 -12.04 17.73
N VAL A 730 31.71 -13.28 17.26
CA VAL A 730 32.41 -14.41 17.89
C VAL A 730 33.38 -15.00 16.89
N ASN A 731 34.66 -14.85 17.18
CA ASN A 731 35.74 -15.34 16.34
C ASN A 731 36.20 -16.71 16.85
N ASN A 732 35.78 -17.77 16.16
CA ASN A 732 36.11 -19.14 16.53
C ASN A 732 37.51 -19.51 16.05
N VAL A 733 38.42 -19.72 17.00
CA VAL A 733 39.81 -20.06 16.75
C VAL A 733 40.17 -21.36 17.48
N LYS A 734 40.70 -22.33 16.73
CA LYS A 734 41.26 -23.55 17.30
C LYS A 734 42.78 -23.44 17.35
N VAL A 735 43.35 -23.66 18.53
CA VAL A 735 44.80 -23.63 18.77
C VAL A 735 45.32 -25.05 19.01
N SER A 736 46.51 -25.34 18.48
CA SER A 736 47.27 -26.54 18.77
C SER A 736 48.72 -26.19 19.02
N SER A 737 49.29 -26.73 20.09
CA SER A 737 50.71 -26.66 20.46
C SER A 737 51.59 -27.67 19.73
#